data_AF-A0A2E0V3C3-F1
#
_entry.id   AF-A0A2E0V3C3-F1
#
_cell.length_a   1.000
_cell.length_b   1.000
_cell.length_c   1.000
_cell.angle_alpha   90.00
_cell.angle_beta   90.00
_cell.angle_gamma   90.00
#
_symmetry.space_group_name_H-M   'P 1'
#
loop_
_entity.id
_entity.type
_entity.pdbx_description
1 polymer ?
#
loop_
_entity_poly.entity_id
_entity_poly.type
_entity_poly.pdbx_seq_one_letter_code
_entity_poly.pdbx_strand_id
1 'polypeptide(L)'
;MKKNQLIRIALLLTTSGVATGQVYTPPAPDKKPTGNTTPTDTSTTVNRQQPDTKSPFGEEIPLFNPGDETITIAGITIPLGDNRIIRSRFEKYLNQPEEKSEDARIYRSNIDQILADLSPYRKGGPDIKAAYQTLPAASAFPADARICMTLAEAVYVAMLAKRDNRNLHKINSALEAEKKKRIRDGDWKTRHDRDQKTGEVKSTNGEGQGEKKQTTEATSTGRGAQSLEYAEILRRIGEVEALKKKNIVQAEVQELRSKVQYQANMAFWTMQRRFQHVLMASRFYNQIWKDGDATLHIDKNSDVSRMFSESVGVSPTVSTLDSVANEAIQEVNKAIEAVDFLLERDELHTAQKRLLEAFLIGEYLSPVATFELEKKRRIQLYVRSLFELYDAMQARNYTQAQELVSQLKETAKDFPSAKAESAITGYTFASDLAIQGAKAALLEGNEVKVKEEIQTAAEIWPTNPKLKEFSDLLDKSGAVVVARNDFERLLREQNFREIFKRRFEFAPAVNGNATNEDALKTVIENIIEIEKAIETAREADKRGNSFYAYEALAELRSQQEYSKDPKLGEEMEAIIPKVSTFVNALQNAQEFENSKRDQTGSAIAWYLKALKIYPDSEMAEEGFQRLLDKVLPDNELLPSSARAEAVN
;
A
#
# COMPACT_ATOMS: atom_id res chain seq x y z
N MET A 1 -49.65 39.35 1.03
CA MET A 1 -50.94 38.63 1.16
C MET A 1 -50.75 37.20 0.64
N LYS A 2 -51.15 36.20 1.45
CA LYS A 2 -51.62 34.82 1.19
C LYS A 2 -51.55 34.32 -0.28
N LYS A 3 -51.23 33.07 -0.65
CA LYS A 3 -51.27 31.76 0.04
C LYS A 3 -50.65 30.67 -0.89
N ASN A 4 -50.34 29.53 -0.28
CA ASN A 4 -50.28 28.16 -0.82
C ASN A 4 -48.95 27.62 -1.37
N GLN A 5 -48.37 26.78 -0.50
CA GLN A 5 -47.47 25.69 -0.82
C GLN A 5 -48.11 24.62 -1.71
N LEU A 6 -47.31 24.01 -2.58
CA LEU A 6 -47.52 22.65 -3.09
C LEU A 6 -46.15 21.98 -3.31
N ILE A 7 -46.11 20.76 -2.81
CA ILE A 7 -45.02 19.78 -2.71
C ILE A 7 -44.40 19.49 -4.09
N ARG A 8 -43.05 19.51 -4.18
CA ARG A 8 -42.30 18.98 -5.32
C ARG A 8 -41.89 17.53 -5.05
N ILE A 9 -42.61 16.60 -5.66
CA ILE A 9 -42.16 15.23 -5.90
C ILE A 9 -41.35 15.26 -7.21
N ALA A 10 -40.07 14.94 -7.14
CA ALA A 10 -39.25 14.68 -8.32
C ALA A 10 -39.14 13.17 -8.53
N LEU A 11 -39.89 12.72 -9.54
CA LEU A 11 -39.89 11.40 -10.15
C LEU A 11 -38.54 11.16 -10.85
N LEU A 12 -37.76 10.17 -10.43
CA LEU A 12 -36.55 9.73 -11.11
C LEU A 12 -36.84 8.45 -11.90
N LEU A 13 -36.46 8.50 -13.19
CA LEU A 13 -36.80 7.57 -14.26
C LEU A 13 -36.40 6.12 -13.98
N THR A 14 -37.34 5.24 -14.28
CA THR A 14 -37.14 3.82 -14.61
C THR A 14 -36.51 3.66 -15.98
N THR A 15 -35.35 3.01 -16.07
CA THR A 15 -34.86 2.36 -17.29
C THR A 15 -35.06 0.85 -17.18
N SER A 16 -36.09 0.37 -17.87
CA SER A 16 -36.38 -1.05 -18.06
C SER A 16 -35.49 -1.61 -19.17
N GLY A 17 -34.48 -2.40 -18.82
CA GLY A 17 -33.75 -3.26 -19.76
C GLY A 17 -34.42 -4.63 -19.82
N VAL A 18 -35.14 -4.91 -20.92
CA VAL A 18 -35.71 -6.22 -21.23
C VAL A 18 -34.58 -7.13 -21.71
N ALA A 19 -34.19 -8.11 -20.90
CA ALA A 19 -33.30 -9.19 -21.32
C ALA A 19 -34.16 -10.38 -21.80
N THR A 20 -34.14 -10.62 -23.11
CA THR A 20 -34.70 -11.83 -23.72
C THR A 20 -33.93 -13.05 -23.25
N GLY A 21 -34.64 -14.02 -22.65
CA GLY A 21 -34.08 -15.31 -22.27
C GLY A 21 -33.61 -16.09 -23.50
N GLN A 22 -32.32 -16.39 -23.56
CA GLN A 22 -31.80 -17.41 -24.44
C GLN A 22 -31.80 -18.75 -23.70
N VAL A 23 -32.55 -19.69 -24.28
CA VAL A 23 -32.59 -21.09 -23.88
C VAL A 23 -31.29 -21.76 -24.35
N TYR A 24 -30.55 -22.33 -23.42
CA TYR A 24 -29.37 -23.16 -23.69
C TYR A 24 -29.78 -24.43 -24.45
N THR A 25 -29.29 -24.60 -25.67
CA THR A 25 -29.35 -25.85 -26.45
C THR A 25 -27.98 -26.52 -26.43
N PRO A 26 -27.87 -27.82 -26.08
CA PRO A 26 -26.59 -28.53 -26.09
C PRO A 26 -26.16 -28.89 -27.52
N PRO A 27 -24.86 -28.91 -27.87
CA PRO A 27 -24.41 -29.34 -29.18
C PRO A 27 -24.39 -30.88 -29.30
N ALA A 28 -24.64 -31.38 -30.52
CA ALA A 28 -24.57 -32.78 -30.90
C ALA A 28 -23.10 -33.29 -30.98
N PRO A 29 -22.85 -34.61 -30.89
CA PRO A 29 -21.49 -35.15 -30.85
C PRO A 29 -20.95 -35.32 -32.27
N ASP A 30 -19.81 -34.70 -32.58
CA ASP A 30 -19.10 -34.95 -33.82
C ASP A 30 -17.62 -35.32 -33.63
N LYS A 31 -17.18 -36.11 -34.61
CA LYS A 31 -16.05 -37.04 -34.64
C LYS A 31 -14.67 -36.36 -34.56
N LYS A 32 -13.71 -37.11 -33.98
CA LYS A 32 -12.25 -36.84 -34.07
C LYS A 32 -11.79 -36.62 -35.51
N PRO A 33 -10.79 -35.75 -35.71
CA PRO A 33 -9.52 -36.26 -36.21
C PRO A 33 -8.30 -35.75 -35.42
N THR A 34 -7.25 -36.55 -35.50
CA THR A 34 -5.89 -36.40 -35.00
C THR A 34 -5.14 -35.19 -35.58
N GLY A 35 -4.33 -34.53 -34.76
CA GLY A 35 -3.27 -33.62 -35.23
C GLY A 35 -2.65 -32.80 -34.08
N ASN A 36 -1.43 -33.15 -33.69
CA ASN A 36 -0.57 -32.31 -32.83
C ASN A 36 -0.30 -30.97 -33.52
N THR A 37 -0.54 -29.86 -32.83
CA THR A 37 0.28 -28.62 -32.85
C THR A 37 -0.33 -27.61 -31.88
N THR A 38 0.49 -27.13 -30.94
CA THR A 38 0.16 -26.04 -30.02
C THR A 38 0.13 -24.71 -30.78
N PRO A 39 -0.87 -23.85 -30.53
CA PRO A 39 -0.56 -22.43 -30.34
C PRO A 39 -1.21 -21.83 -29.10
N THR A 40 -0.47 -20.88 -28.57
CA THR A 40 -0.61 -20.08 -27.35
C THR A 40 -1.78 -19.10 -27.36
N ASP A 41 -2.22 -18.78 -26.14
CA ASP A 41 -2.85 -17.54 -25.68
C ASP A 41 -4.13 -17.03 -26.34
N THR A 42 -5.23 -17.10 -25.58
CA THR A 42 -6.07 -15.93 -25.34
C THR A 42 -6.76 -16.04 -23.97
N SER A 43 -6.06 -15.66 -22.90
CA SER A 43 -6.72 -15.26 -21.65
C SER A 43 -6.68 -13.73 -21.57
N THR A 44 -7.83 -13.09 -21.66
CA THR A 44 -8.00 -11.70 -21.22
C THR A 44 -8.04 -11.69 -19.70
N THR A 45 -6.88 -11.90 -19.07
CA THR A 45 -6.66 -11.53 -17.68
C THR A 45 -6.43 -10.04 -17.65
N VAL A 46 -7.31 -9.30 -16.98
CA VAL A 46 -7.02 -7.93 -16.56
C VAL A 46 -5.84 -8.02 -15.60
N ASN A 47 -4.63 -7.81 -16.13
CA ASN A 47 -3.40 -7.80 -15.37
C ASN A 47 -3.38 -6.49 -14.56
N ARG A 48 -4.07 -6.48 -13.42
CA ARG A 48 -3.83 -5.49 -12.38
C ARG A 48 -2.51 -5.91 -11.74
N GLN A 49 -1.40 -5.35 -12.22
CA GLN A 49 -0.09 -5.50 -11.59
C GLN A 49 -0.23 -5.17 -10.11
N GLN A 50 -0.27 -6.22 -9.29
CA GLN A 50 -0.17 -6.11 -7.85
C GLN A 50 1.32 -5.91 -7.55
N PRO A 51 1.72 -4.84 -6.85
CA PRO A 51 3.10 -4.68 -6.45
C PRO A 51 3.52 -5.92 -5.66
N ASP A 52 4.73 -6.40 -5.89
CA ASP A 52 5.33 -7.50 -5.14
C ASP A 52 5.54 -7.02 -3.68
N THR A 53 4.48 -7.08 -2.86
CA THR A 53 4.50 -6.60 -1.47
C THR A 53 5.02 -7.70 -0.55
N LYS A 54 6.26 -8.16 -0.79
CA LYS A 54 7.03 -8.75 0.31
C LYS A 54 7.31 -7.63 1.29
N SER A 55 6.58 -7.63 2.40
CA SER A 55 6.87 -6.78 3.55
C SER A 55 8.38 -6.87 3.83
N PRO A 56 9.13 -5.75 3.92
CA PRO A 56 10.55 -5.75 4.24
C PRO A 56 10.87 -6.36 5.63
N PHE A 57 9.86 -6.79 6.37
CA PHE A 57 9.92 -7.18 7.78
C PHE A 57 9.47 -8.64 8.03
N GLY A 58 9.15 -9.41 6.97
CA GLY A 58 8.50 -10.72 7.11
C GLY A 58 7.07 -10.61 7.67
N GLU A 59 6.41 -11.75 7.88
CA GLU A 59 4.96 -11.92 8.13
C GLU A 59 4.42 -11.36 9.47
N GLU A 60 5.19 -10.57 10.23
CA GLU A 60 4.98 -10.52 11.70
C GLU A 60 4.76 -9.12 12.30
N ILE A 61 4.06 -8.24 11.57
CA ILE A 61 3.05 -7.43 12.28
C ILE A 61 1.73 -8.13 11.99
N PRO A 62 1.28 -9.02 12.88
CA PRO A 62 0.18 -9.94 12.60
C PRO A 62 -1.12 -9.16 12.63
N LEU A 63 -1.45 -8.60 11.47
CA LEU A 63 -2.83 -8.45 11.10
C LEU A 63 -3.14 -9.25 9.85
N PHE A 64 -2.25 -9.27 8.85
CA PHE A 64 -2.42 -10.05 7.62
C PHE A 64 -1.05 -10.34 6.98
N ASN A 65 -0.80 -11.59 6.57
CA ASN A 65 0.24 -11.85 5.58
C ASN A 65 -0.24 -11.22 4.25
N PRO A 66 0.47 -10.25 3.66
CA PRO A 66 0.02 -9.62 2.41
C PRO A 66 -0.09 -10.58 1.22
N GLY A 67 0.46 -11.80 1.32
CA GLY A 67 0.33 -12.85 0.32
C GLY A 67 -0.92 -13.74 0.46
N ASP A 68 -1.52 -13.82 1.64
CA ASP A 68 -2.61 -14.76 1.90
C ASP A 68 -3.96 -14.04 1.93
N GLU A 69 -4.43 -13.61 0.76
CA GLU A 69 -5.81 -13.12 0.54
C GLU A 69 -6.86 -14.25 0.68
N THR A 70 -6.55 -15.31 1.44
CA THR A 70 -7.32 -16.55 1.53
C THR A 70 -7.27 -17.12 2.95
N ILE A 71 -8.32 -17.83 3.38
CA ILE A 71 -8.35 -18.62 4.62
C ILE A 71 -8.64 -20.09 4.31
N THR A 72 -8.05 -21.01 5.05
CA THR A 72 -8.30 -22.45 4.87
C THR A 72 -9.19 -22.97 6.00
N ILE A 73 -10.37 -23.50 5.66
CA ILE A 73 -11.31 -24.12 6.61
C ILE A 73 -11.54 -25.57 6.19
N ALA A 74 -11.27 -26.52 7.08
CA ALA A 74 -11.46 -27.95 6.81
C ALA A 74 -10.80 -28.41 5.48
N GLY A 75 -9.63 -27.83 5.15
CA GLY A 75 -8.91 -28.10 3.91
C GLY A 75 -9.42 -27.35 2.67
N ILE A 76 -10.33 -26.39 2.80
CA ILE A 76 -10.87 -25.57 1.70
C ILE A 76 -10.42 -24.13 1.83
N THR A 77 -9.75 -23.63 0.78
CA THR A 77 -9.18 -22.28 0.73
C THR A 77 -10.21 -21.29 0.21
N ILE A 78 -10.75 -20.43 1.06
CA ILE A 78 -11.75 -19.41 0.73
C ILE A 78 -11.05 -18.07 0.49
N PRO A 79 -11.23 -17.42 -0.67
CA PRO A 79 -10.70 -16.08 -0.91
C PRO A 79 -11.41 -15.04 -0.04
N LEU A 80 -10.64 -14.20 0.63
CA LEU A 80 -11.10 -13.10 1.46
C LEU A 80 -11.13 -11.76 0.71
N GLY A 81 -10.33 -11.62 -0.36
CA GLY A 81 -10.18 -10.40 -1.15
C GLY A 81 -9.12 -9.44 -0.58
N ASP A 82 -9.14 -8.18 -1.05
CA ASP A 82 -8.13 -7.16 -0.72
C ASP A 82 -8.04 -6.89 0.80
N ASN A 83 -6.85 -7.08 1.37
CA ASN A 83 -6.53 -6.86 2.78
C ASN A 83 -6.94 -5.48 3.32
N ARG A 84 -6.93 -4.44 2.49
CA ARG A 84 -7.38 -3.09 2.88
C ARG A 84 -8.88 -3.05 3.17
N ILE A 85 -9.66 -3.77 2.36
CA ILE A 85 -11.10 -3.89 2.53
C ILE A 85 -11.39 -4.67 3.82
N ILE A 86 -10.62 -5.72 4.08
CA ILE A 86 -10.76 -6.54 5.29
C ILE A 86 -10.49 -5.71 6.55
N ARG A 87 -9.40 -4.94 6.60
CA ARG A 87 -9.11 -3.99 7.69
C ARG A 87 -10.29 -3.06 7.94
N SER A 88 -10.81 -2.41 6.89
CA SER A 88 -11.94 -1.50 7.00
C SER A 88 -13.22 -2.18 7.51
N ARG A 89 -13.51 -3.42 7.06
CA ARG A 89 -14.67 -4.19 7.52
C ARG A 89 -14.54 -4.60 8.98
N PHE A 90 -13.35 -4.99 9.42
CA PHE A 90 -13.11 -5.34 10.82
C PHE A 90 -13.22 -4.11 11.72
N GLU A 91 -12.61 -2.98 11.33
CA GLU A 91 -12.78 -1.70 12.04
C GLU A 91 -14.27 -1.30 12.14
N LYS A 92 -15.03 -1.47 11.06
CA LYS A 92 -16.49 -1.25 11.06
C LYS A 92 -17.18 -2.17 12.06
N TYR A 93 -16.86 -3.46 12.06
CA TYR A 93 -17.44 -4.45 12.98
C TYR A 93 -17.17 -4.11 14.45
N LEU A 94 -15.96 -3.67 14.79
CA LEU A 94 -15.61 -3.28 16.16
C LEU A 94 -16.42 -2.05 16.65
N ASN A 95 -16.96 -1.25 15.74
CA ASN A 95 -17.82 -0.10 16.05
C ASN A 95 -19.32 -0.41 15.96
N GLN A 96 -19.71 -1.60 15.50
CA GLN A 96 -21.11 -1.97 15.36
C GLN A 96 -21.72 -2.37 16.71
N PRO A 97 -22.97 -1.95 17.00
CA PRO A 97 -23.67 -2.38 18.19
C PRO A 97 -23.91 -3.89 18.16
N GLU A 98 -24.05 -4.46 19.35
CA GLU A 98 -24.48 -5.85 19.52
C GLU A 98 -25.84 -6.08 18.86
N GLU A 99 -25.97 -7.15 18.09
CA GLU A 99 -27.21 -7.50 17.43
C GLU A 99 -28.18 -8.23 18.42
N LYS A 100 -28.60 -7.52 19.48
CA LYS A 100 -29.49 -7.99 20.56
C LYS A 100 -30.95 -7.55 20.42
N SER A 101 -31.34 -6.98 19.28
CA SER A 101 -32.74 -6.57 19.04
C SER A 101 -33.69 -7.77 19.07
N GLU A 102 -34.97 -7.51 19.34
CA GLU A 102 -35.98 -8.56 19.36
C GLU A 102 -36.08 -9.28 18.01
N ASP A 103 -36.07 -8.52 16.90
CA ASP A 103 -36.09 -9.07 15.54
C ASP A 103 -34.91 -10.00 15.26
N ALA A 104 -33.72 -9.69 15.79
CA ALA A 104 -32.54 -10.54 15.64
C ALA A 104 -32.65 -11.84 16.46
N ARG A 105 -33.24 -11.78 17.66
CA ARG A 105 -33.53 -12.98 18.46
C ARG A 105 -34.56 -13.88 17.76
N ILE A 106 -35.63 -13.27 17.23
CA ILE A 106 -36.65 -13.98 16.44
C ILE A 106 -36.02 -14.64 15.21
N TYR A 107 -35.17 -13.91 14.47
CA TYR A 107 -34.44 -14.45 13.33
C TYR A 107 -33.63 -15.70 13.68
N ARG A 108 -32.80 -15.64 14.73
CA ARG A 108 -31.97 -16.79 15.15
C ARG A 108 -32.84 -17.95 15.63
N SER A 109 -33.89 -17.68 16.40
CA SER A 109 -34.86 -18.70 16.82
C SER A 109 -35.53 -19.37 15.61
N ASN A 110 -35.82 -18.63 14.55
CA ASN A 110 -36.38 -19.18 13.32
C ASN A 110 -35.36 -20.10 12.61
N ILE A 111 -34.08 -19.71 12.54
CA ILE A 111 -33.01 -20.55 11.97
C ILE A 111 -32.85 -21.85 12.78
N ASP A 112 -32.80 -21.76 14.11
CA ASP A 112 -32.71 -22.92 14.99
C ASP A 112 -33.94 -23.83 14.85
N GLN A 113 -35.13 -23.25 14.75
CA GLN A 113 -36.37 -23.99 14.51
C GLN A 113 -36.34 -24.73 13.17
N ILE A 114 -35.88 -24.10 12.09
CA ILE A 114 -35.74 -24.74 10.76
C ILE A 114 -34.77 -25.92 10.85
N LEU A 115 -33.60 -25.71 11.47
CA LEU A 115 -32.59 -26.76 11.64
C LEU A 115 -33.12 -27.92 12.49
N ALA A 116 -33.87 -27.64 13.56
CA ALA A 116 -34.52 -28.63 14.41
C ALA A 116 -35.63 -29.38 13.68
N ASP A 117 -36.44 -28.68 12.87
CA ASP A 117 -37.51 -29.25 12.08
C ASP A 117 -36.99 -30.25 11.05
N LEU A 118 -35.84 -29.96 10.44
CA LEU A 118 -35.15 -30.80 9.47
C LEU A 118 -34.25 -31.87 10.09
N SER A 119 -34.15 -31.92 11.42
CA SER A 119 -33.25 -32.85 12.11
C SER A 119 -33.70 -34.30 11.90
N PRO A 120 -32.80 -35.22 11.52
CA PRO A 120 -33.12 -36.65 11.43
C PRO A 120 -33.47 -37.26 12.79
N TYR A 121 -33.04 -36.63 13.89
CA TYR A 121 -33.28 -37.09 15.25
C TYR A 121 -34.60 -36.57 15.85
N ARG A 122 -35.36 -35.77 15.09
CA ARG A 122 -36.67 -35.29 15.54
C ARG A 122 -37.63 -36.48 15.71
N LYS A 123 -38.45 -36.45 16.79
CA LYS A 123 -39.53 -37.42 16.99
C LYS A 123 -40.54 -37.30 15.84
N GLY A 124 -40.68 -38.37 15.04
CA GLY A 124 -41.51 -38.38 13.83
C GLY A 124 -40.72 -38.15 12.52
N GLY A 125 -39.41 -37.94 12.62
CA GLY A 125 -38.52 -37.65 11.49
C GLY A 125 -38.55 -36.18 11.06
N PRO A 126 -37.78 -35.83 10.02
CA PRO A 126 -37.72 -34.47 9.46
C PRO A 126 -39.08 -33.98 8.93
N ASP A 127 -39.46 -32.76 9.27
CA ASP A 127 -40.66 -32.08 8.77
C ASP A 127 -40.27 -30.94 7.81
N ILE A 128 -40.21 -31.27 6.52
CA ILE A 128 -39.90 -30.33 5.45
C ILE A 128 -40.92 -29.20 5.39
N LYS A 129 -42.20 -29.48 5.68
CA LYS A 129 -43.28 -28.50 5.53
C LYS A 129 -43.20 -27.44 6.62
N ALA A 130 -43.01 -27.85 7.87
CA ALA A 130 -42.81 -26.93 8.98
C ALA A 130 -41.58 -26.03 8.75
N ALA A 131 -40.44 -26.65 8.40
CA ALA A 131 -39.22 -25.92 8.09
C ALA A 131 -39.41 -24.90 6.94
N TYR A 132 -40.09 -25.30 5.87
CA TYR A 132 -40.35 -24.43 4.72
C TYR A 132 -41.24 -23.22 5.07
N GLN A 133 -42.23 -23.40 5.95
CA GLN A 133 -43.13 -22.32 6.37
C GLN A 133 -42.43 -21.23 7.20
N THR A 134 -41.31 -21.57 7.85
CA THR A 134 -40.54 -20.66 8.70
C THR A 134 -39.54 -19.81 7.90
N LEU A 135 -39.10 -20.27 6.71
CA LEU A 135 -38.11 -19.56 5.87
C LEU A 135 -38.51 -18.11 5.52
N PRO A 136 -39.76 -17.79 5.12
CA PRO A 136 -40.14 -16.41 4.81
C PRO A 136 -40.03 -15.48 6.02
N ALA A 137 -40.37 -15.98 7.22
CA ALA A 137 -40.26 -15.19 8.45
C ALA A 137 -38.80 -14.88 8.80
N ALA A 138 -37.88 -15.82 8.60
CA ALA A 138 -36.44 -15.58 8.76
C ALA A 138 -35.91 -14.56 7.72
N SER A 139 -36.41 -14.61 6.48
CA SER A 139 -35.97 -13.72 5.39
C SER A 139 -36.31 -12.23 5.59
N ALA A 140 -37.22 -11.92 6.52
CA ALA A 140 -37.61 -10.56 6.84
C ALA A 140 -36.49 -9.79 7.57
N PHE A 141 -35.56 -10.49 8.21
CA PHE A 141 -34.47 -9.86 8.95
C PHE A 141 -33.38 -9.35 8.00
N PRO A 142 -32.94 -8.08 8.10
CA PRO A 142 -31.99 -7.50 7.14
C PRO A 142 -30.67 -8.25 6.98
N ALA A 143 -30.11 -8.82 8.07
CA ALA A 143 -28.83 -9.53 8.01
C ALA A 143 -28.90 -10.85 7.22
N ASP A 144 -30.11 -11.43 7.08
CA ASP A 144 -30.36 -12.61 6.24
C ASP A 144 -30.05 -12.34 4.76
N ALA A 145 -30.14 -11.06 4.33
CA ALA A 145 -29.99 -10.66 2.93
C ALA A 145 -30.93 -11.43 1.97
N ARG A 146 -32.11 -11.84 2.45
CA ARG A 146 -33.11 -12.65 1.73
C ARG A 146 -32.63 -14.03 1.29
N ILE A 147 -31.56 -14.56 1.90
CA ILE A 147 -31.06 -15.89 1.58
C ILE A 147 -32.09 -16.97 1.94
N CYS A 148 -32.81 -16.83 3.06
CA CYS A 148 -33.88 -17.76 3.39
C CYS A 148 -35.01 -17.78 2.35
N MET A 149 -35.30 -16.64 1.70
CA MET A 149 -36.27 -16.57 0.60
C MET A 149 -35.74 -17.27 -0.65
N THR A 150 -34.48 -17.02 -1.02
CA THR A 150 -33.82 -17.72 -2.14
C THR A 150 -33.77 -19.23 -1.91
N LEU A 151 -33.53 -19.67 -0.67
CA LEU A 151 -33.60 -21.08 -0.28
C LEU A 151 -35.02 -21.62 -0.40
N ALA A 152 -36.04 -20.87 0.03
CA ALA A 152 -37.44 -21.28 -0.13
C ALA A 152 -37.81 -21.44 -1.61
N GLU A 153 -37.39 -20.52 -2.48
CA GLU A 153 -37.61 -20.65 -3.93
C GLU A 153 -36.91 -21.88 -4.51
N ALA A 154 -35.65 -22.13 -4.12
CA ALA A 154 -34.90 -23.29 -4.57
C ALA A 154 -35.54 -24.62 -4.11
N VAL A 155 -36.00 -24.69 -2.86
CA VAL A 155 -36.74 -25.83 -2.30
C VAL A 155 -38.07 -26.03 -3.06
N TYR A 156 -38.81 -24.94 -3.33
CA TYR A 156 -40.07 -25.02 -4.07
C TYR A 156 -39.88 -25.57 -5.49
N VAL A 157 -38.91 -25.04 -6.23
CA VAL A 157 -38.58 -25.51 -7.59
C VAL A 157 -38.16 -26.98 -7.59
N ALA A 158 -37.35 -27.39 -6.61
CA ALA A 158 -36.92 -28.76 -6.44
C ALA A 158 -38.10 -29.72 -6.13
N MET A 159 -39.01 -29.31 -5.24
CA MET A 159 -40.22 -30.08 -4.92
C MET A 159 -41.17 -30.18 -6.12
N LEU A 160 -41.30 -29.11 -6.91
CA LEU A 160 -42.09 -29.10 -8.14
C LEU A 160 -41.52 -30.10 -9.16
N ALA A 161 -40.21 -30.06 -9.41
CA ALA A 161 -39.53 -31.01 -10.30
C ALA A 161 -39.76 -32.46 -9.85
N LYS A 162 -39.70 -32.75 -8.53
CA LYS A 162 -40.02 -34.08 -7.99
C LYS A 162 -41.48 -34.47 -8.13
N ARG A 163 -42.42 -33.52 -8.04
CA ARG A 163 -43.86 -33.79 -8.24
C ARG A 163 -44.16 -34.07 -9.70
N ASP A 164 -43.59 -33.29 -10.61
CA ASP A 164 -43.77 -33.46 -12.05
C ASP A 164 -43.18 -34.79 -12.51
N ASN A 165 -42.01 -35.18 -11.99
CA ASN A 165 -41.44 -36.50 -12.23
C ASN A 165 -42.37 -37.63 -11.72
N ARG A 166 -42.95 -37.51 -10.51
CA ARG A 166 -43.95 -38.46 -10.01
C ARG A 166 -45.19 -38.55 -10.90
N ASN A 167 -45.66 -37.43 -11.46
CA ASN A 167 -46.79 -37.41 -12.39
C ASN A 167 -46.42 -38.07 -13.73
N LEU A 168 -45.23 -37.79 -14.28
CA LEU A 168 -44.71 -38.43 -15.48
C LEU A 168 -44.54 -39.95 -15.29
N HIS A 169 -44.11 -40.40 -14.10
CA HIS A 169 -44.07 -41.82 -13.76
C HIS A 169 -45.45 -42.47 -13.77
N LYS A 170 -46.48 -41.81 -13.25
CA LYS A 170 -47.88 -42.31 -13.32
C LYS A 170 -48.40 -42.36 -14.76
N ILE A 171 -48.07 -41.35 -15.57
CA ILE A 171 -48.42 -41.34 -17.00
C ILE A 171 -47.71 -42.49 -17.72
N ASN A 172 -46.42 -42.69 -17.47
CA ASN A 172 -45.64 -43.78 -18.05
C ASN A 172 -46.14 -45.16 -17.61
N SER A 173 -46.57 -45.34 -16.36
CA SER A 173 -47.14 -46.62 -15.90
C SER A 173 -48.51 -46.89 -16.52
N ALA A 174 -49.34 -45.86 -16.70
CA ALA A 174 -50.60 -45.96 -17.44
C ALA A 174 -50.39 -46.31 -18.92
N LEU A 175 -49.41 -45.66 -19.58
CA LEU A 175 -49.00 -45.96 -20.95
C LEU A 175 -48.46 -47.39 -21.10
N GLU A 176 -47.70 -47.89 -20.12
CA GLU A 176 -47.25 -49.29 -20.10
C GLU A 176 -48.40 -50.30 -19.91
N ALA A 177 -49.40 -49.95 -19.09
CA ALA A 177 -50.60 -50.77 -18.96
C ALA A 177 -51.41 -50.79 -20.27
N GLU A 178 -51.54 -49.65 -20.96
CA GLU A 178 -52.15 -49.55 -22.29
C GLU A 178 -51.37 -50.42 -23.30
N LYS A 179 -50.04 -50.26 -23.39
CA LYS A 179 -49.17 -51.06 -24.26
C LYS A 179 -49.37 -52.56 -24.04
N LYS A 180 -49.33 -53.03 -22.79
CA LYS A 180 -49.54 -54.45 -22.45
C LYS A 180 -50.93 -54.93 -22.86
N LYS A 181 -51.97 -54.10 -22.73
CA LYS A 181 -53.32 -54.41 -23.20
C LYS A 181 -53.34 -54.55 -24.72
N ARG A 182 -52.77 -53.59 -25.45
CA ARG A 182 -52.68 -53.62 -26.93
C ARG A 182 -51.90 -54.82 -27.46
N ILE A 183 -50.82 -55.22 -26.79
CA ILE A 183 -50.07 -56.44 -27.14
C ILE A 183 -50.93 -57.69 -26.97
N ARG A 184 -51.67 -57.80 -25.87
CA ARG A 184 -52.61 -58.93 -25.66
C ARG A 184 -53.73 -58.93 -26.68
N ASP A 185 -54.32 -57.77 -26.98
CA ASP A 185 -55.36 -57.62 -27.99
C ASP A 185 -54.82 -58.02 -29.37
N GLY A 186 -53.59 -57.61 -29.70
CA GLY A 186 -52.90 -57.99 -30.94
C GLY A 186 -52.60 -59.49 -31.04
N ASP A 187 -52.05 -60.10 -30.00
CA ASP A 187 -51.78 -61.55 -29.95
C ASP A 187 -53.08 -62.37 -30.03
N TRP A 188 -54.13 -61.94 -29.32
CA TRP A 188 -55.45 -62.56 -29.41
C TRP A 188 -56.01 -62.48 -30.84
N LYS A 189 -55.93 -61.32 -31.48
CA LYS A 189 -56.41 -61.13 -32.86
C LYS A 189 -55.63 -61.96 -33.87
N THR A 190 -54.30 -61.95 -33.82
CA THR A 190 -53.48 -62.79 -34.72
C THR A 190 -53.84 -64.27 -34.62
N ARG A 191 -54.22 -64.75 -33.43
CA ARG A 191 -54.65 -66.15 -33.20
C ARG A 191 -56.09 -66.44 -33.64
N HIS A 192 -56.95 -65.42 -33.77
CA HIS A 192 -58.39 -65.58 -34.03
C HIS A 192 -58.86 -64.98 -35.36
N ASP A 193 -57.96 -64.36 -36.14
CA ASP A 193 -58.29 -63.76 -37.44
C ASP A 193 -58.62 -64.86 -38.48
N ARG A 194 -59.85 -64.84 -38.99
CA ARG A 194 -60.35 -65.72 -40.07
C ARG A 194 -60.92 -64.83 -41.15
N ASP A 195 -60.57 -65.12 -42.41
CA ASP A 195 -60.93 -64.28 -43.54
C ASP A 195 -62.46 -64.16 -43.70
N GLN A 196 -62.94 -62.94 -44.00
CA GLN A 196 -64.34 -62.73 -44.33
C GLN A 196 -64.60 -63.27 -45.73
N LYS A 197 -65.61 -64.16 -45.87
CA LYS A 197 -66.10 -64.63 -47.16
C LYS A 197 -66.46 -63.42 -48.05
N THR A 198 -65.60 -63.06 -48.99
CA THR A 198 -66.04 -62.38 -50.20
C THR A 198 -66.78 -63.41 -51.03
N GLY A 199 -68.10 -63.40 -50.93
CA GLY A 199 -68.95 -64.16 -51.85
C GLY A 199 -68.82 -63.57 -53.25
N GLU A 200 -68.03 -64.21 -54.10
CA GLU A 200 -68.17 -64.01 -55.54
C GLU A 200 -69.51 -64.61 -55.97
N VAL A 201 -70.48 -63.74 -56.23
CA VAL A 201 -71.67 -64.10 -57.01
C VAL A 201 -71.35 -63.75 -58.46
N LYS A 202 -71.11 -64.75 -59.30
CA LYS A 202 -71.24 -64.62 -60.75
C LYS A 202 -72.34 -65.56 -61.23
N SER A 203 -73.28 -64.97 -61.97
CA SER A 203 -74.55 -65.56 -62.41
C SER A 203 -74.42 -66.68 -63.46
N THR A 204 -75.51 -67.45 -63.49
CA THR A 204 -75.91 -68.64 -64.25
C THR A 204 -75.82 -68.59 -65.78
N ASN A 205 -75.66 -69.76 -66.41
CA ASN A 205 -76.68 -70.36 -67.30
C ASN A 205 -76.30 -71.81 -67.72
N GLY A 206 -77.25 -72.74 -67.56
CA GLY A 206 -77.14 -74.13 -68.02
C GLY A 206 -78.04 -75.07 -67.22
N GLU A 207 -79.14 -75.49 -67.82
CA GLU A 207 -80.20 -76.33 -67.28
C GLU A 207 -79.72 -77.73 -66.85
N GLY A 208 -80.30 -78.31 -65.79
CA GLY A 208 -80.19 -79.74 -65.50
C GLY A 208 -80.18 -80.12 -64.01
N GLN A 209 -81.33 -80.61 -63.55
CA GLN A 209 -81.60 -81.53 -62.42
C GLN A 209 -80.55 -81.73 -61.30
N GLY A 210 -80.97 -81.34 -60.08
CA GLY A 210 -80.79 -82.06 -58.81
C GLY A 210 -79.38 -82.39 -58.30
N GLU A 211 -78.93 -81.71 -57.23
CA GLU A 211 -78.58 -82.30 -55.93
C GLU A 211 -77.83 -81.32 -54.98
N LYS A 212 -78.10 -81.49 -53.68
CA LYS A 212 -77.36 -81.12 -52.45
C LYS A 212 -76.41 -79.91 -52.45
N LYS A 213 -76.77 -78.92 -51.62
CA LYS A 213 -75.83 -77.98 -50.98
C LYS A 213 -74.76 -78.74 -50.20
N GLN A 214 -73.51 -78.58 -50.61
CA GLN A 214 -72.34 -78.90 -49.78
C GLN A 214 -71.50 -77.62 -49.64
N THR A 215 -71.61 -76.96 -48.49
CA THR A 215 -70.65 -75.93 -48.06
C THR A 215 -69.43 -76.62 -47.47
N THR A 216 -68.33 -76.62 -48.21
CA THR A 216 -66.99 -76.91 -47.67
C THR A 216 -66.57 -75.76 -46.76
N GLU A 217 -66.12 -76.08 -45.53
CA GLU A 217 -65.45 -75.13 -44.65
C GLU A 217 -64.08 -74.79 -45.23
N ALA A 218 -63.80 -73.50 -45.40
CA ALA A 218 -62.48 -73.02 -45.78
C ALA A 218 -61.52 -73.11 -44.57
N THR A 219 -60.39 -73.81 -44.75
CA THR A 219 -59.31 -74.00 -43.78
C THR A 219 -58.14 -73.03 -43.96
N SER A 220 -58.31 -71.90 -44.66
CA SER A 220 -57.22 -70.91 -44.80
C SER A 220 -57.23 -69.91 -43.65
N THR A 221 -56.14 -69.88 -42.89
CA THR A 221 -55.82 -68.88 -41.87
C THR A 221 -55.81 -67.46 -42.48
N GLY A 222 -56.47 -66.50 -41.82
CA GLY A 222 -56.58 -65.11 -42.27
C GLY A 222 -55.25 -64.34 -42.22
N ARG A 223 -55.24 -63.13 -42.81
CA ARG A 223 -54.04 -62.29 -42.97
C ARG A 223 -53.34 -61.93 -41.65
N GLY A 224 -53.98 -62.02 -40.48
CA GLY A 224 -53.35 -62.01 -39.16
C GLY A 224 -52.35 -60.87 -38.96
N ALA A 225 -51.05 -61.19 -39.08
CA ALA A 225 -49.93 -60.27 -38.98
C ALA A 225 -49.79 -59.25 -40.13
N GLN A 226 -50.53 -59.41 -41.22
CA GLN A 226 -50.55 -58.54 -42.40
C GLN A 226 -51.79 -57.62 -42.45
N SER A 227 -52.64 -57.62 -41.40
CA SER A 227 -53.80 -56.73 -41.33
C SER A 227 -53.39 -55.28 -41.05
N LEU A 228 -54.10 -54.31 -41.66
CA LEU A 228 -53.90 -52.87 -41.44
C LEU A 228 -54.06 -52.50 -39.95
N GLU A 229 -54.99 -53.16 -39.27
CA GLU A 229 -55.26 -52.97 -37.85
C GLU A 229 -54.12 -53.49 -36.96
N TYR A 230 -53.49 -54.62 -37.31
CA TYR A 230 -52.28 -55.09 -36.62
C TYR A 230 -51.08 -54.16 -36.86
N ALA A 231 -50.92 -53.63 -38.07
CA ALA A 231 -49.92 -52.61 -38.36
C ALA A 231 -50.14 -51.34 -37.53
N GLU A 232 -51.40 -50.93 -37.30
CA GLU A 232 -51.75 -49.82 -36.42
C GLU A 232 -51.43 -50.11 -34.93
N ILE A 233 -51.65 -51.34 -34.46
CA ILE A 233 -51.26 -51.77 -33.10
C ILE A 233 -49.75 -51.66 -32.92
N LEU A 234 -48.95 -52.13 -33.88
CA LEU A 234 -47.48 -52.02 -33.84
C LEU A 234 -47.01 -50.56 -33.86
N ARG A 235 -47.62 -49.72 -34.71
CA ARG A 235 -47.35 -48.28 -34.77
C ARG A 235 -47.64 -47.61 -33.42
N ARG A 236 -48.77 -47.94 -32.78
CA ARG A 236 -49.16 -47.39 -31.48
C ARG A 236 -48.22 -47.84 -30.36
N ILE A 237 -47.72 -49.09 -30.40
CA ILE A 237 -46.69 -49.57 -29.47
C ILE A 237 -45.40 -48.74 -29.62
N GLY A 238 -44.97 -48.47 -30.86
CA GLY A 238 -43.82 -47.61 -31.14
C GLY A 238 -44.00 -46.17 -30.66
N GLU A 239 -45.18 -45.57 -30.84
CA GLU A 239 -45.52 -44.25 -30.31
C GLU A 239 -45.45 -44.21 -28.78
N VAL A 240 -46.01 -45.22 -28.11
CA VAL A 240 -46.01 -45.30 -26.64
C VAL A 240 -44.58 -45.44 -26.10
N GLU A 241 -43.72 -46.22 -26.76
CA GLU A 241 -42.30 -46.33 -26.39
C GLU A 241 -41.54 -45.02 -26.61
N ALA A 242 -41.80 -44.31 -27.71
CA ALA A 242 -41.21 -43.02 -28.00
C ALA A 242 -41.65 -41.96 -26.97
N LEU A 243 -42.95 -41.92 -26.63
CA LEU A 243 -43.50 -41.02 -25.60
C LEU A 243 -42.91 -41.32 -24.23
N LYS A 244 -42.78 -42.60 -23.86
CA LYS A 244 -42.16 -43.00 -22.59
C LYS A 244 -40.70 -42.56 -22.52
N LYS A 245 -39.90 -42.81 -23.57
CA LYS A 245 -38.50 -42.36 -23.65
C LYS A 245 -38.39 -40.85 -23.54
N LYS A 246 -39.23 -40.10 -24.28
CA LYS A 246 -39.29 -38.64 -24.21
C LYS A 246 -39.62 -38.14 -22.80
N ASN A 247 -40.63 -38.73 -22.15
CA ASN A 247 -41.03 -38.35 -20.79
C ASN A 247 -39.93 -38.64 -19.76
N ILE A 248 -39.21 -39.76 -19.90
CA ILE A 248 -38.07 -40.12 -19.03
C ILE A 248 -36.96 -39.07 -19.20
N VAL A 249 -36.54 -38.79 -20.44
CA VAL A 249 -35.49 -37.79 -20.72
C VAL A 249 -35.90 -36.42 -20.19
N GLN A 250 -37.14 -35.99 -20.40
CA GLN A 250 -37.62 -34.71 -19.90
C GLN A 250 -37.62 -34.64 -18.36
N ALA A 251 -38.03 -35.71 -17.69
CA ALA A 251 -38.01 -35.79 -16.23
C ALA A 251 -36.58 -35.74 -15.67
N GLU A 252 -35.65 -36.49 -16.27
CA GLU A 252 -34.23 -36.51 -15.89
C GLU A 252 -33.55 -35.14 -16.08
N VAL A 253 -33.82 -34.47 -17.20
CA VAL A 253 -33.28 -33.13 -17.49
C VAL A 253 -33.80 -32.09 -16.49
N GLN A 254 -35.11 -32.11 -16.19
CA GLN A 254 -35.70 -31.18 -15.22
C GLN A 254 -35.17 -31.42 -13.80
N GLU A 255 -35.05 -32.69 -13.39
CA GLU A 255 -34.48 -33.04 -12.09
C GLU A 255 -33.01 -32.61 -11.99
N LEU A 256 -32.18 -32.93 -12.99
CA LEU A 256 -30.77 -32.54 -13.03
C LEU A 256 -30.60 -31.02 -12.97
N ARG A 257 -31.38 -30.26 -13.76
CA ARG A 257 -31.33 -28.79 -13.75
C ARG A 257 -31.66 -28.23 -12.37
N SER A 258 -32.70 -28.76 -11.70
CA SER A 258 -33.08 -28.32 -10.36
C SER A 258 -31.99 -28.61 -9.32
N LYS A 259 -31.33 -29.77 -9.40
CA LYS A 259 -30.21 -30.15 -8.54
C LYS A 259 -29.01 -29.24 -8.74
N VAL A 260 -28.59 -29.02 -9.98
CA VAL A 260 -27.44 -28.16 -10.33
C VAL A 260 -27.65 -26.75 -9.77
N GLN A 261 -28.82 -26.16 -9.99
CA GLN A 261 -29.14 -24.83 -9.49
C GLN A 261 -29.09 -24.76 -7.95
N TYR A 262 -29.62 -25.79 -7.28
CA TYR A 262 -29.61 -25.87 -5.83
C TYR A 262 -28.20 -25.99 -5.26
N GLN A 263 -27.40 -26.89 -5.84
CA GLN A 263 -25.99 -27.11 -5.49
C GLN A 263 -25.14 -25.85 -5.71
N ALA A 264 -25.39 -25.10 -6.79
CA ALA A 264 -24.73 -23.83 -7.04
C ALA A 264 -25.02 -22.81 -5.94
N ASN A 265 -26.28 -22.66 -5.50
CA ASN A 265 -26.63 -21.79 -4.39
C ASN A 265 -25.90 -22.18 -3.10
N MET A 266 -25.81 -23.47 -2.79
CA MET A 266 -25.06 -23.95 -1.63
C MET A 266 -23.59 -23.52 -1.68
N ALA A 267 -22.93 -23.71 -2.82
CA ALA A 267 -21.54 -23.31 -2.99
C ALA A 267 -21.35 -21.79 -2.84
N PHE A 268 -22.24 -20.97 -3.42
CA PHE A 268 -22.21 -19.53 -3.25
C PHE A 268 -22.35 -19.11 -1.78
N TRP A 269 -23.26 -19.72 -1.03
CA TRP A 269 -23.43 -19.42 0.39
C TRP A 269 -22.22 -19.82 1.23
N THR A 270 -21.54 -20.92 0.89
CA THR A 270 -20.27 -21.29 1.52
C THR A 270 -19.21 -20.21 1.30
N MET A 271 -19.05 -19.72 0.06
CA MET A 271 -18.11 -18.64 -0.25
C MET A 271 -18.46 -17.32 0.45
N GLN A 272 -19.76 -17.05 0.62
CA GLN A 272 -20.25 -15.90 1.37
C GLN A 272 -20.20 -16.09 2.90
N ARG A 273 -19.68 -17.24 3.37
CA ARG A 273 -19.57 -17.59 4.79
C ARG A 273 -20.92 -17.61 5.51
N ARG A 274 -21.97 -17.98 4.78
CA ARG A 274 -23.36 -18.12 5.24
C ARG A 274 -23.61 -19.56 5.68
N PHE A 275 -22.83 -20.03 6.65
CA PHE A 275 -22.76 -21.45 7.01
C PHE A 275 -24.07 -22.01 7.56
N GLN A 276 -24.85 -21.23 8.31
CA GLN A 276 -26.18 -21.67 8.78
C GLN A 276 -27.13 -21.96 7.61
N HIS A 277 -27.08 -21.15 6.55
CA HIS A 277 -27.87 -21.39 5.32
C HIS A 277 -27.38 -22.61 4.56
N VAL A 278 -26.07 -22.86 4.53
CA VAL A 278 -25.50 -24.09 3.95
C VAL A 278 -26.01 -25.33 4.69
N LEU A 279 -26.05 -25.31 6.02
CA LEU A 279 -26.61 -26.41 6.83
C LEU A 279 -28.10 -26.63 6.56
N MET A 280 -28.91 -25.56 6.56
CA MET A 280 -30.33 -25.68 6.21
C MET A 280 -30.51 -26.25 4.82
N ALA A 281 -29.73 -25.75 3.84
CA ALA A 281 -29.81 -26.18 2.45
C ALA A 281 -29.40 -27.64 2.27
N SER A 282 -28.32 -28.09 2.91
CA SER A 282 -27.87 -29.48 2.94
C SER A 282 -28.96 -30.40 3.50
N ARG A 283 -29.58 -30.02 4.62
CA ARG A 283 -30.66 -30.82 5.22
C ARG A 283 -31.88 -30.90 4.32
N PHE A 284 -32.33 -29.78 3.74
CA PHE A 284 -33.40 -29.80 2.73
C PHE A 284 -33.04 -30.65 1.51
N TYR A 285 -31.81 -30.54 1.01
CA TYR A 285 -31.32 -31.32 -0.13
C TYR A 285 -31.50 -32.82 0.13
N ASN A 286 -30.99 -33.31 1.27
CA ASN A 286 -31.05 -34.71 1.66
C ASN A 286 -32.49 -35.23 1.86
N GLN A 287 -33.44 -34.33 2.16
CA GLN A 287 -34.86 -34.69 2.25
C GLN A 287 -35.56 -34.72 0.89
N ILE A 288 -35.18 -33.85 -0.05
CA ILE A 288 -35.78 -33.77 -1.39
C ILE A 288 -35.22 -34.85 -2.31
N TRP A 289 -33.89 -35.04 -2.28
CA TRP A 289 -33.17 -36.01 -3.07
C TRP A 289 -32.51 -37.02 -2.12
N LYS A 290 -33.03 -38.25 -2.13
CA LYS A 290 -32.59 -39.36 -1.27
C LYS A 290 -31.38 -40.11 -1.85
N ASP A 291 -30.62 -39.47 -2.70
CA ASP A 291 -29.46 -40.02 -3.41
C ASP A 291 -28.15 -39.94 -2.63
N GLY A 292 -28.15 -39.28 -1.45
CA GLY A 292 -27.01 -39.29 -0.53
C GLY A 292 -25.90 -38.32 -0.95
N ASP A 293 -24.64 -38.78 -0.88
CA ASP A 293 -23.43 -38.00 -1.15
C ASP A 293 -23.30 -37.66 -2.65
N ALA A 294 -24.08 -36.68 -3.11
CA ALA A 294 -24.07 -36.24 -4.49
C ALA A 294 -22.86 -35.34 -4.76
N THR A 295 -22.03 -35.72 -5.74
CA THR A 295 -21.02 -34.84 -6.31
C THR A 295 -21.67 -33.56 -6.81
N LEU A 296 -21.06 -32.42 -6.50
CA LEU A 296 -21.54 -31.12 -6.97
C LEU A 296 -21.30 -31.04 -8.47
N HIS A 297 -22.36 -30.75 -9.22
CA HIS A 297 -22.27 -30.50 -10.66
C HIS A 297 -21.80 -29.07 -10.91
N ILE A 298 -20.52 -28.84 -10.70
CA ILE A 298 -19.85 -27.56 -10.91
C ILE A 298 -19.06 -27.63 -12.22
N ASP A 299 -19.08 -26.54 -13.00
CA ASP A 299 -18.23 -26.42 -14.19
C ASP A 299 -16.75 -26.49 -13.77
N LYS A 300 -15.99 -27.39 -14.39
CA LYS A 300 -14.57 -27.68 -14.10
C LYS A 300 -13.68 -26.43 -14.17
N ASN A 301 -14.10 -25.39 -14.89
CA ASN A 301 -13.35 -24.14 -15.02
C ASN A 301 -13.87 -22.99 -14.15
N SER A 302 -14.94 -23.19 -13.38
CA SER A 302 -15.47 -22.15 -12.49
C SER A 302 -14.55 -21.91 -11.30
N ASP A 303 -14.56 -20.68 -10.76
CA ASP A 303 -13.81 -20.32 -9.55
C ASP A 303 -14.22 -21.20 -8.35
N VAL A 304 -15.47 -21.66 -8.34
CA VAL A 304 -15.99 -22.62 -7.37
C VAL A 304 -15.28 -23.97 -7.50
N SER A 305 -15.16 -24.53 -8.72
CA SER A 305 -14.45 -25.80 -8.93
C SER A 305 -12.98 -25.70 -8.53
N ARG A 306 -12.31 -24.60 -8.90
CA ARG A 306 -10.90 -24.35 -8.61
C ARG A 306 -10.62 -24.39 -7.10
N MET A 307 -11.47 -23.72 -6.33
CA MET A 307 -11.40 -23.67 -4.86
C MET A 307 -11.37 -25.06 -4.21
N PHE A 308 -12.19 -26.00 -4.70
CA PHE A 308 -12.29 -27.34 -4.14
C PHE A 308 -11.28 -28.33 -4.76
N SER A 309 -10.98 -28.19 -6.06
CA SER A 309 -10.05 -29.07 -6.77
C SER A 309 -8.60 -28.86 -6.36
N GLU A 310 -8.21 -27.62 -6.06
CA GLU A 310 -6.85 -27.28 -5.64
C GLU A 310 -6.59 -27.61 -4.16
N SER A 311 -7.63 -27.64 -3.33
CA SER A 311 -7.46 -27.70 -1.87
C SER A 311 -7.65 -29.10 -1.26
N VAL A 312 -8.61 -29.91 -1.76
CA VAL A 312 -8.92 -31.25 -1.18
C VAL A 312 -8.60 -32.40 -2.14
N GLY A 313 -8.32 -32.14 -3.42
CA GLY A 313 -8.03 -33.17 -4.42
C GLY A 313 -9.20 -34.12 -4.73
N VAL A 314 -10.40 -33.84 -4.22
CA VAL A 314 -11.64 -34.59 -4.45
C VAL A 314 -12.72 -33.68 -5.01
N SER A 315 -13.64 -34.23 -5.80
CA SER A 315 -14.81 -33.45 -6.27
C SER A 315 -15.67 -33.07 -5.07
N PRO A 316 -16.01 -31.79 -4.88
CA PRO A 316 -16.81 -31.37 -3.74
C PRO A 316 -18.21 -31.98 -3.83
N THR A 317 -18.79 -32.32 -2.68
CA THR A 317 -20.11 -32.93 -2.57
C THR A 317 -20.99 -32.10 -1.63
N VAL A 318 -22.29 -32.42 -1.59
CA VAL A 318 -23.20 -31.78 -0.61
C VAL A 318 -22.76 -32.07 0.83
N SER A 319 -22.22 -33.26 1.11
CA SER A 319 -21.75 -33.64 2.45
C SER A 319 -20.45 -32.93 2.85
N THR A 320 -19.56 -32.64 1.89
CA THR A 320 -18.35 -31.85 2.18
C THR A 320 -18.72 -30.42 2.53
N LEU A 321 -19.68 -29.79 1.84
CA LEU A 321 -20.18 -28.46 2.19
C LEU A 321 -20.82 -28.41 3.58
N ASP A 322 -21.59 -29.45 3.94
CA ASP A 322 -22.19 -29.59 5.27
C ASP A 322 -21.13 -29.70 6.37
N SER A 323 -20.10 -30.52 6.15
CA SER A 323 -18.98 -30.71 7.09
C SER A 323 -18.22 -29.40 7.30
N VAL A 324 -17.91 -28.67 6.21
CA VAL A 324 -17.24 -27.37 6.26
C VAL A 324 -18.06 -26.35 7.04
N ALA A 325 -19.37 -26.30 6.80
CA ALA A 325 -20.25 -25.37 7.50
C ALA A 325 -20.31 -25.66 9.01
N ASN A 326 -20.40 -26.93 9.41
CA ASN A 326 -20.36 -27.32 10.83
C ASN A 326 -19.01 -26.98 11.48
N GLU A 327 -17.89 -27.31 10.82
CA GLU A 327 -16.56 -27.03 11.34
C GLU A 327 -16.32 -25.53 11.49
N ALA A 328 -16.70 -24.73 10.48
CA ALA A 328 -16.57 -23.28 10.53
C ALA A 328 -17.39 -22.66 11.68
N ILE A 329 -18.62 -23.14 11.90
CA ILE A 329 -19.45 -22.70 13.02
C ILE A 329 -18.80 -23.06 14.36
N GLN A 330 -18.28 -24.28 14.47
CA GLN A 330 -17.64 -24.73 15.70
C GLN A 330 -16.33 -23.99 15.99
N GLU A 331 -15.54 -23.70 14.97
CA GLU A 331 -14.30 -22.94 15.09
C GLU A 331 -14.58 -21.50 15.55
N VAL A 332 -15.60 -20.86 14.98
CA VAL A 332 -16.00 -19.51 15.40
C VAL A 332 -16.52 -19.49 16.84
N ASN A 333 -17.29 -20.50 17.25
CA ASN A 333 -17.76 -20.62 18.64
C ASN A 333 -16.55 -20.70 19.60
N LYS A 334 -15.60 -21.60 19.33
CA LYS A 334 -14.39 -21.77 20.15
C LYS A 334 -13.52 -20.50 20.14
N ALA A 335 -13.39 -19.85 19.00
CA ALA A 335 -12.61 -18.63 18.87
C ALA A 335 -13.21 -17.49 19.72
N ILE A 336 -14.53 -17.30 19.70
CA ILE A 336 -15.19 -16.29 20.55
C ILE A 336 -15.08 -16.63 22.04
N GLU A 337 -15.22 -17.90 22.42
CA GLU A 337 -14.99 -18.34 23.80
C GLU A 337 -13.55 -18.04 24.25
N ALA A 338 -12.57 -18.31 23.38
CA ALA A 338 -11.17 -17.98 23.64
C ALA A 338 -10.95 -16.46 23.75
N VAL A 339 -11.62 -15.64 22.94
CA VAL A 339 -11.57 -14.18 23.05
C VAL A 339 -12.02 -13.72 24.43
N ASP A 340 -13.16 -14.22 24.92
CA ASP A 340 -13.67 -13.86 26.24
C ASP A 340 -12.66 -14.22 27.35
N PHE A 341 -12.11 -15.44 27.31
CA PHE A 341 -11.08 -15.87 28.27
C PHE A 341 -9.80 -15.02 28.21
N LEU A 342 -9.35 -14.65 27.02
CA LEU A 342 -8.16 -13.80 26.84
C LEU A 342 -8.40 -12.37 27.34
N LEU A 343 -9.59 -11.82 27.12
CA LEU A 343 -9.97 -10.50 27.61
C LEU A 343 -10.07 -10.44 29.15
N GLU A 344 -10.56 -11.51 29.77
CA GLU A 344 -10.56 -11.68 31.23
C GLU A 344 -9.14 -11.72 31.80
N ARG A 345 -8.21 -12.33 31.07
CA ARG A 345 -6.79 -12.38 31.42
C ARG A 345 -6.01 -11.14 31.02
N ASP A 346 -6.62 -10.12 30.43
CA ASP A 346 -5.95 -8.92 29.93
C ASP A 346 -4.87 -9.20 28.86
N GLU A 347 -5.08 -10.25 28.07
CA GLU A 347 -4.23 -10.65 26.93
C GLU A 347 -4.81 -10.10 25.63
N LEU A 348 -4.76 -8.77 25.48
CA LEU A 348 -5.43 -8.02 24.41
C LEU A 348 -4.87 -8.30 23.01
N HIS A 349 -3.55 -8.49 22.88
CA HIS A 349 -2.94 -8.72 21.57
C HIS A 349 -3.38 -10.07 20.97
N THR A 350 -3.51 -11.09 21.82
CA THR A 350 -3.96 -12.41 21.41
C THR A 350 -5.48 -12.43 21.21
N ALA A 351 -6.23 -11.75 22.09
CA ALA A 351 -7.69 -11.62 21.96
C ALA A 351 -8.09 -11.00 20.62
N GLN A 352 -7.43 -9.92 20.19
CA GLN A 352 -7.77 -9.29 18.91
C GLN A 352 -7.53 -10.21 17.72
N LYS A 353 -6.47 -11.05 17.75
CA LYS A 353 -6.21 -12.03 16.68
C LYS A 353 -7.32 -13.06 16.57
N ARG A 354 -7.73 -13.63 17.71
CA ARG A 354 -8.80 -14.63 17.75
C ARG A 354 -10.14 -14.03 17.35
N LEU A 355 -10.40 -12.76 17.71
CA LEU A 355 -11.60 -12.06 17.27
C LEU A 355 -11.59 -11.78 15.76
N LEU A 356 -10.43 -11.39 15.22
CA LEU A 356 -10.26 -11.20 13.79
C LEU A 356 -10.48 -12.51 13.03
N GLU A 357 -9.89 -13.61 13.48
CA GLU A 357 -10.10 -14.95 12.93
C GLU A 357 -11.59 -15.35 12.95
N ALA A 358 -12.25 -15.21 14.10
CA ALA A 358 -13.68 -15.46 14.24
C ALA A 358 -14.51 -14.59 13.29
N PHE A 359 -14.15 -13.32 13.12
CA PHE A 359 -14.81 -12.42 12.18
C PHE A 359 -14.58 -12.82 10.71
N LEU A 360 -13.35 -13.16 10.34
CA LEU A 360 -13.01 -13.56 8.98
C LEU A 360 -13.73 -14.83 8.56
N ILE A 361 -13.82 -15.80 9.46
CA ILE A 361 -14.53 -17.06 9.23
C ILE A 361 -16.04 -16.80 9.31
N GLY A 362 -16.52 -16.21 10.39
CA GLY A 362 -17.93 -16.26 10.79
C GLY A 362 -18.61 -14.91 10.97
N GLU A 363 -18.28 -13.89 10.18
CA GLU A 363 -18.85 -12.53 10.26
C GLU A 363 -20.37 -12.47 10.52
N TYR A 364 -21.13 -13.41 9.94
CA TYR A 364 -22.60 -13.45 10.01
C TYR A 364 -23.15 -14.47 11.01
N LEU A 365 -22.28 -15.16 11.74
CA LEU A 365 -22.68 -16.10 12.77
C LEU A 365 -23.05 -15.37 14.07
N SER A 366 -23.97 -15.96 14.81
CA SER A 366 -24.47 -15.38 16.06
C SER A 366 -23.37 -14.96 17.05
N PRO A 367 -22.37 -15.79 17.38
CA PRO A 367 -21.35 -15.44 18.38
C PRO A 367 -20.62 -14.13 18.06
N VAL A 368 -20.35 -13.88 16.78
CA VAL A 368 -19.69 -12.66 16.28
C VAL A 368 -20.69 -11.49 16.29
N ALA A 369 -21.90 -11.70 15.76
CA ALA A 369 -22.92 -10.65 15.69
C ALA A 369 -23.38 -10.14 17.08
N THR A 370 -23.43 -11.02 18.09
CA THR A 370 -23.85 -10.69 19.46
C THR A 370 -22.71 -10.33 20.39
N PHE A 371 -21.46 -10.32 19.90
CA PHE A 371 -20.29 -10.03 20.72
C PHE A 371 -20.33 -8.60 21.28
N GLU A 372 -19.98 -8.46 22.57
CA GLU A 372 -20.27 -7.26 23.37
C GLU A 372 -19.54 -6.00 22.88
N LEU A 373 -20.25 -4.88 22.80
CA LEU A 373 -19.74 -3.61 22.29
C LEU A 373 -18.61 -3.06 23.15
N GLU A 374 -18.69 -3.23 24.48
CA GLU A 374 -17.64 -2.80 25.39
C GLU A 374 -16.33 -3.56 25.14
N LYS A 375 -16.42 -4.89 24.99
CA LYS A 375 -15.28 -5.74 24.60
C LYS A 375 -14.73 -5.38 23.23
N LYS A 376 -15.61 -5.14 22.24
CA LYS A 376 -15.21 -4.66 20.91
C LYS A 376 -14.45 -3.34 20.97
N ARG A 377 -14.94 -2.35 21.74
CA ARG A 377 -14.29 -1.04 21.89
C ARG A 377 -12.92 -1.14 22.56
N ARG A 378 -12.78 -2.00 23.58
CA ARG A 378 -11.47 -2.25 24.21
C ARG A 378 -10.46 -2.80 23.20
N ILE A 379 -10.87 -3.77 22.39
CA ILE A 379 -10.05 -4.31 21.29
C ILE A 379 -9.77 -3.24 20.23
N GLN A 380 -10.77 -2.42 19.88
CA GLN A 380 -10.65 -1.38 18.86
C GLN A 380 -9.56 -0.35 19.18
N LEU A 381 -9.50 0.13 20.42
CA LEU A 381 -8.49 1.11 20.83
C LEU A 381 -7.08 0.54 20.61
N TYR A 382 -6.88 -0.72 21.00
CA TYR A 382 -5.62 -1.42 20.79
C TYR A 382 -5.30 -1.64 19.30
N VAL A 383 -6.28 -2.14 18.53
CA VAL A 383 -6.14 -2.40 17.09
C VAL A 383 -5.81 -1.12 16.32
N ARG A 384 -6.40 0.01 16.70
CA ARG A 384 -6.09 1.32 16.11
C ARG A 384 -4.63 1.69 16.32
N SER A 385 -4.10 1.61 17.54
CA SER A 385 -2.69 1.90 17.81
C SER A 385 -1.75 0.93 17.07
N LEU A 386 -2.14 -0.34 16.95
CA LEU A 386 -1.38 -1.33 16.20
C LEU A 386 -1.32 -1.00 14.70
N PHE A 387 -2.41 -0.50 14.14
CA PHE A 387 -2.44 0.00 12.77
C PHE A 387 -1.64 1.28 12.57
N GLU A 388 -1.73 2.23 13.49
CA GLU A 388 -0.91 3.44 13.44
C GLU A 388 0.59 3.09 13.49
N LEU A 389 0.98 2.05 14.25
CA LEU A 389 2.36 1.55 14.26
C LEU A 389 2.76 0.99 12.90
N TYR A 390 1.89 0.19 12.28
CA TYR A 390 2.15 -0.35 10.95
C TYR A 390 2.31 0.77 9.91
N ASP A 391 1.41 1.75 9.92
CA ASP A 391 1.43 2.88 8.99
C ASP A 391 2.71 3.74 9.22
N ALA A 392 3.13 3.95 10.47
CA ALA A 392 4.39 4.64 10.81
C ALA A 392 5.64 3.88 10.34
N MET A 393 5.66 2.54 10.50
CA MET A 393 6.74 1.68 10.03
C MET A 393 6.84 1.67 8.50
N GLN A 394 5.71 1.62 7.79
CA GLN A 394 5.68 1.73 6.32
C GLN A 394 6.18 3.09 5.83
N ALA A 395 5.79 4.17 6.51
CA ALA A 395 6.27 5.52 6.25
C ALA A 395 7.73 5.74 6.65
N ARG A 396 8.42 4.72 7.19
CA ARG A 396 9.79 4.78 7.74
C ARG A 396 9.94 5.88 8.81
N ASN A 397 8.87 6.20 9.53
CA ASN A 397 8.88 7.15 10.64
C ASN A 397 9.16 6.40 11.96
N TYR A 398 10.43 6.04 12.17
CA TYR A 398 10.81 5.19 13.29
C TYR A 398 10.71 5.88 14.66
N THR A 399 10.75 7.21 14.72
CA THR A 399 10.49 7.97 15.97
C THR A 399 9.08 7.71 16.47
N GLN A 400 8.08 7.92 15.60
CA GLN A 400 6.69 7.67 15.93
C GLN A 400 6.44 6.18 16.19
N ALA A 401 7.07 5.29 15.41
CA ALA A 401 6.94 3.85 15.63
C ALA A 401 7.45 3.43 17.02
N GLN A 402 8.56 4.01 17.49
CA GLN A 402 9.09 3.73 18.82
C GLN A 402 8.15 4.19 19.93
N GLU A 403 7.55 5.37 19.81
CA GLU A 403 6.52 5.86 20.75
C GLU A 403 5.30 4.94 20.79
N LEU A 404 4.81 4.51 19.63
CA LEU A 404 3.66 3.60 19.52
C LEU A 404 3.95 2.21 20.09
N VAL A 405 5.16 1.68 19.89
CA VAL A 405 5.59 0.43 20.53
C VAL A 405 5.54 0.54 22.05
N SER A 406 6.05 1.63 22.63
CA SER A 406 5.99 1.85 24.08
C SER A 406 4.54 1.92 24.58
N GLN A 407 3.67 2.68 23.89
CA GLN A 407 2.25 2.77 24.24
C GLN A 407 1.53 1.40 24.16
N LEU A 408 1.84 0.60 23.14
CA LEU A 408 1.26 -0.74 22.96
C LEU A 408 1.69 -1.71 24.06
N LYS A 409 2.93 -1.63 24.55
CA LYS A 409 3.42 -2.43 25.69
C LYS A 409 2.70 -2.10 26.99
N GLU A 410 2.40 -0.82 27.21
CA GLU A 410 1.62 -0.37 28.38
C GLU A 410 0.15 -0.80 28.27
N THR A 411 -0.40 -0.80 27.06
CA THR A 411 -1.80 -1.14 26.81
C THR A 411 -2.05 -2.65 26.86
N ALA A 412 -1.14 -3.47 26.33
CA ALA A 412 -1.31 -4.91 26.24
C ALA A 412 -0.02 -5.63 26.67
N LYS A 413 -0.08 -6.32 27.80
CA LYS A 413 1.05 -7.05 28.37
C LYS A 413 1.59 -8.18 27.49
N ASP A 414 0.74 -8.74 26.63
CA ASP A 414 1.06 -9.84 25.71
C ASP A 414 1.48 -9.36 24.31
N PHE A 415 1.68 -8.05 24.14
CA PHE A 415 2.17 -7.49 22.88
C PHE A 415 3.62 -7.94 22.60
N PRO A 416 3.90 -8.59 21.45
CA PRO A 416 5.24 -9.05 21.09
C PRO A 416 6.11 -7.89 20.59
N SER A 417 6.57 -7.02 21.48
CA SER A 417 7.35 -5.83 21.12
C SER A 417 8.71 -6.14 20.50
N ALA A 418 9.33 -7.26 20.88
CA ALA A 418 10.72 -7.57 20.55
C ALA A 418 11.03 -7.50 19.05
N LYS A 419 10.11 -7.93 18.19
CA LYS A 419 10.32 -7.88 16.74
C LYS A 419 10.23 -6.46 16.19
N ALA A 420 9.24 -5.68 16.62
CA ALA A 420 9.11 -4.28 16.23
C ALA A 420 10.32 -3.46 16.72
N GLU A 421 10.73 -3.67 17.98
CA GLU A 421 11.91 -3.02 18.59
C GLU A 421 13.20 -3.38 17.85
N SER A 422 13.41 -4.66 17.52
CA SER A 422 14.58 -5.12 16.75
C SER A 422 14.62 -4.51 15.36
N ALA A 423 13.48 -4.49 14.65
CA ALA A 423 13.38 -3.87 13.34
C ALA A 423 13.70 -2.38 13.41
N ILE A 424 13.02 -1.62 14.29
CA ILE A 424 13.26 -0.19 14.50
C ILE A 424 14.74 0.06 14.77
N THR A 425 15.32 -0.65 15.74
CA THR A 425 16.73 -0.52 16.12
C THR A 425 17.67 -0.78 14.93
N GLY A 426 17.39 -1.83 14.14
CA GLY A 426 18.18 -2.17 12.96
C GLY A 426 18.17 -1.07 11.90
N TYR A 427 17.00 -0.53 11.56
CA TYR A 427 16.88 0.54 10.56
C TYR A 427 17.44 1.87 11.04
N THR A 428 17.18 2.26 12.29
CA THR A 428 17.75 3.49 12.85
C THR A 428 19.27 3.40 12.92
N PHE A 429 19.82 2.25 13.33
CA PHE A 429 21.26 2.01 13.36
C PHE A 429 21.88 2.04 11.95
N ALA A 430 21.25 1.42 10.97
CA ALA A 430 21.74 1.42 9.59
C ALA A 430 21.76 2.83 8.97
N SER A 431 20.71 3.64 9.19
CA SER A 431 20.68 5.04 8.76
C SER A 431 21.77 5.86 9.47
N ASP A 432 21.93 5.68 10.79
CA ASP A 432 22.97 6.35 11.56
C ASP A 432 24.38 6.00 11.07
N LEU A 433 24.62 4.74 10.71
CA LEU A 433 25.91 4.29 10.17
C LEU A 433 26.21 4.95 8.83
N ALA A 434 25.22 5.06 7.94
CA ALA A 434 25.38 5.77 6.66
C ALA A 434 25.70 7.26 6.88
N ILE A 435 25.06 7.93 7.84
CA ILE A 435 25.40 9.33 8.20
C ILE A 435 26.83 9.44 8.74
N GLN A 436 27.30 8.47 9.53
CA GLN A 436 28.70 8.44 9.96
C GLN A 436 29.67 8.22 8.78
N GLY A 437 29.29 7.36 7.83
CA GLY A 437 30.01 7.19 6.57
C GLY A 437 30.12 8.49 5.78
N ALA A 438 29.03 9.25 5.68
CA ALA A 438 29.01 10.58 5.06
C ALA A 438 29.93 11.57 5.79
N LYS A 439 29.94 11.58 7.12
CA LYS A 439 30.86 12.43 7.91
C LYS A 439 32.32 12.08 7.66
N ALA A 440 32.66 10.78 7.59
CA ALA A 440 34.01 10.33 7.26
C ALA A 440 34.41 10.74 5.83
N ALA A 441 33.54 10.50 4.85
CA ALA A 441 33.77 10.90 3.46
C ALA A 441 33.92 12.43 3.30
N LEU A 442 33.22 13.23 4.09
CA LEU A 442 33.36 14.68 4.11
C LEU A 442 34.74 15.12 4.61
N LEU A 443 35.28 14.47 5.64
CA LEU A 443 36.64 14.73 6.14
C LEU A 443 37.71 14.33 5.11
N GLU A 444 37.45 13.28 4.32
CA GLU A 444 38.31 12.84 3.22
C GLU A 444 38.18 13.72 1.95
N GLY A 445 37.21 14.64 1.90
CA GLY A 445 36.93 15.48 0.72
C GLY A 445 36.24 14.75 -0.43
N ASN A 446 35.63 13.58 -0.19
CA ASN A 446 34.96 12.78 -1.22
C ASN A 446 33.46 13.12 -1.31
N GLU A 447 33.13 14.17 -2.07
CA GLU A 447 31.75 14.65 -2.21
C GLU A 447 30.78 13.64 -2.85
N VAL A 448 31.27 12.75 -3.72
CA VAL A 448 30.43 11.72 -4.37
C VAL A 448 29.93 10.74 -3.30
N LYS A 449 30.85 10.23 -2.49
CA LYS A 449 30.53 9.29 -1.42
C LYS A 449 29.67 9.93 -0.32
N VAL A 450 29.86 11.23 -0.03
CA VAL A 450 28.96 11.98 0.86
C VAL A 450 27.52 11.93 0.37
N LYS A 451 27.28 12.19 -0.92
CA LYS A 451 25.92 12.19 -1.50
C LYS A 451 25.29 10.80 -1.46
N GLU A 452 26.05 9.77 -1.81
CA GLU A 452 25.58 8.37 -1.80
C GLU A 452 25.17 7.92 -0.39
N GLU A 453 26.00 8.19 0.61
CA GLU A 453 25.75 7.79 2.00
C GLU A 453 24.57 8.56 2.61
N ILE A 454 24.43 9.87 2.31
CA ILE A 454 23.27 10.66 2.77
C ILE A 454 21.98 10.21 2.07
N GLN A 455 22.03 9.91 0.77
CA GLN A 455 20.87 9.35 0.07
C GLN A 455 20.45 8.02 0.71
N THR A 456 21.41 7.12 0.97
CA THR A 456 21.15 5.84 1.64
C THR A 456 20.52 6.04 3.02
N ALA A 457 21.06 6.96 3.83
CA ALA A 457 20.53 7.29 5.14
C ALA A 457 19.08 7.82 5.08
N ALA A 458 18.80 8.73 4.13
CA ALA A 458 17.49 9.34 3.92
C ALA A 458 16.48 8.35 3.33
N GLU A 459 16.90 7.41 2.49
CA GLU A 459 16.05 6.32 2.03
C GLU A 459 15.66 5.45 3.22
N ILE A 460 16.62 4.98 4.02
CA ILE A 460 16.36 4.08 5.16
C ILE A 460 15.45 4.73 6.21
N TRP A 461 15.78 5.95 6.63
CA TRP A 461 15.04 6.71 7.64
C TRP A 461 14.97 8.20 7.26
N PRO A 462 13.93 8.61 6.50
CA PRO A 462 13.81 9.98 5.99
C PRO A 462 13.72 11.04 7.09
N THR A 463 13.14 10.68 8.24
CA THR A 463 12.95 11.57 9.38
C THR A 463 14.08 11.48 10.42
N ASN A 464 15.23 10.89 10.07
CA ASN A 464 16.37 10.81 10.99
C ASN A 464 16.83 12.23 11.41
N PRO A 465 16.77 12.61 12.70
CA PRO A 465 17.18 13.94 13.16
C PRO A 465 18.65 14.26 12.84
N LYS A 466 19.51 13.24 12.73
CA LYS A 466 20.94 13.42 12.40
C LYS A 466 21.19 13.84 10.96
N LEU A 467 20.23 13.67 10.05
CA LEU A 467 20.32 14.22 8.69
C LEU A 467 20.31 15.74 8.73
N LYS A 468 19.48 16.33 9.60
CA LYS A 468 19.44 17.77 9.82
C LYS A 468 20.73 18.26 10.45
N GLU A 469 21.24 17.56 11.46
CA GLU A 469 22.55 17.87 12.07
C GLU A 469 23.69 17.83 11.03
N PHE A 470 23.65 16.87 10.10
CA PHE A 470 24.62 16.79 9.01
C PHE A 470 24.50 17.97 8.04
N SER A 471 23.26 18.36 7.66
CA SER A 471 23.02 19.55 6.84
C SER A 471 23.55 20.81 7.50
N ASP A 472 23.27 21.01 8.79
CA ASP A 472 23.75 22.16 9.56
C ASP A 472 25.30 22.18 9.63
N LEU A 473 25.94 21.00 9.68
CA LEU A 473 27.39 20.88 9.60
C LEU A 473 27.92 21.27 8.22
N LEU A 474 27.26 20.83 7.14
CA LEU A 474 27.62 21.17 5.77
C LEU A 474 27.48 22.67 5.48
N ASP A 475 26.43 23.31 6.00
CA ASP A 475 26.24 24.75 5.84
C ASP A 475 27.34 25.54 6.57
N LYS A 476 27.71 25.10 7.77
CA LYS A 476 28.85 25.67 8.50
C LYS A 476 30.18 25.45 7.78
N SER A 477 30.41 24.27 7.21
CA SER A 477 31.65 24.00 6.47
C SER A 477 31.70 24.78 5.15
N GLY A 478 30.58 24.94 4.44
CA GLY A 478 30.46 25.79 3.26
C GLY A 478 30.77 27.25 3.56
N ALA A 479 30.23 27.80 4.66
CA ALA A 479 30.55 29.15 5.11
C ALA A 479 32.05 29.33 5.43
N VAL A 480 32.67 28.33 6.06
CA VAL A 480 34.11 28.30 6.32
C VAL A 480 34.93 28.28 5.03
N VAL A 481 34.53 27.49 4.02
CA VAL A 481 35.22 27.43 2.72
C VAL A 481 35.11 28.77 1.98
N VAL A 482 33.93 29.40 1.98
CA VAL A 482 33.74 30.73 1.39
C VAL A 482 34.62 31.76 2.09
N ALA A 483 34.62 31.78 3.43
CA ALA A 483 35.46 32.69 4.22
C ALA A 483 36.96 32.46 3.93
N ARG A 484 37.39 31.21 3.75
CA ARG A 484 38.79 30.88 3.38
C ARG A 484 39.13 31.41 1.99
N ASN A 485 38.28 31.19 1.00
CA ASN A 485 38.50 31.67 -0.36
C ASN A 485 38.48 33.21 -0.45
N ASP A 486 37.60 33.85 0.32
CA ASP A 486 37.54 35.30 0.47
C ASP A 486 38.81 35.87 1.11
N PHE A 487 39.31 35.23 2.19
CA PHE A 487 40.57 35.60 2.82
C PHE A 487 41.73 35.55 1.82
N GLU A 488 41.88 34.44 1.10
CA GLU A 488 42.93 34.27 0.10
C GLU A 488 42.82 35.29 -1.04
N ARG A 489 41.59 35.63 -1.46
CA ARG A 489 41.36 36.70 -2.44
C ARG A 489 41.81 38.06 -1.91
N LEU A 490 41.34 38.45 -0.72
CA LEU A 490 41.70 39.73 -0.10
C LEU A 490 43.21 39.83 0.17
N LEU A 491 43.85 38.72 0.51
CA LEU A 491 45.30 38.67 0.72
C LEU A 491 46.06 38.93 -0.59
N ARG A 492 45.62 38.34 -1.70
CA ARG A 492 46.18 38.63 -3.04
C ARG A 492 45.93 40.06 -3.50
N GLU A 493 44.76 40.59 -3.18
CA GLU A 493 44.37 41.98 -3.48
C GLU A 493 45.07 43.00 -2.56
N GLN A 494 45.86 42.56 -1.57
CA GLN A 494 46.50 43.40 -0.55
C GLN A 494 45.49 44.25 0.26
N ASN A 495 44.25 43.78 0.39
CA ASN A 495 43.20 44.49 1.12
C ASN A 495 43.23 44.11 2.61
N PHE A 496 44.33 44.48 3.28
CA PHE A 496 44.62 44.12 4.67
C PHE A 496 43.62 44.71 5.68
N ARG A 497 43.02 45.86 5.37
CA ARG A 497 42.02 46.51 6.24
C ARG A 497 40.71 45.74 6.29
N GLU A 498 40.25 45.21 5.16
CA GLU A 498 39.05 44.38 5.14
C GLU A 498 39.31 43.02 5.83
N ILE A 499 40.52 42.48 5.68
CA ILE A 499 40.97 41.30 6.44
C ILE A 499 40.90 41.55 7.96
N PHE A 500 41.45 42.68 8.42
CA PHE A 500 41.41 43.04 9.84
C PHE A 500 39.99 43.23 10.37
N LYS A 501 39.11 43.85 9.58
CA LYS A 501 37.70 44.06 9.93
C LYS A 501 36.96 42.74 10.12
N ARG A 502 37.20 41.77 9.23
CA ARG A 502 36.60 40.42 9.25
C ARG A 502 37.46 39.38 9.98
N ARG A 503 38.43 39.78 10.80
CA ARG A 503 39.40 38.87 11.45
C ARG A 503 38.78 37.71 12.22
N PHE A 504 37.65 37.93 12.90
CA PHE A 504 36.96 36.86 13.65
C PHE A 504 36.22 35.86 12.76
N GLU A 505 35.89 36.27 11.53
CA GLU A 505 35.33 35.40 10.49
C GLU A 505 36.44 34.55 9.84
N PHE A 506 37.62 35.15 9.62
CA PHE A 506 38.74 34.47 8.98
C PHE A 506 39.53 33.54 9.91
N ALA A 507 39.62 33.86 11.21
CA ALA A 507 40.35 33.04 12.18
C ALA A 507 39.98 31.53 12.17
N PRO A 508 38.70 31.13 12.24
CA PRO A 508 38.32 29.72 12.11
C PRO A 508 38.49 29.17 10.68
N ALA A 509 38.48 30.03 9.66
CA ALA A 509 38.53 29.62 8.26
C ALA A 509 39.94 29.31 7.73
N VAL A 510 40.97 29.90 8.35
CA VAL A 510 42.38 29.63 8.04
C VAL A 510 42.96 28.49 8.90
N ASN A 511 42.23 28.04 9.92
CA ASN A 511 42.65 27.01 10.86
C ASN A 511 43.02 25.70 10.15
N GLY A 512 44.22 25.18 10.41
CA GLY A 512 44.80 24.00 9.77
C GLY A 512 45.66 24.31 8.53
N ASN A 513 45.79 25.58 8.13
CA ASN A 513 46.75 26.03 7.12
C ASN A 513 47.73 27.03 7.75
N ALA A 514 48.90 26.52 8.16
CA ALA A 514 49.93 27.31 8.86
C ALA A 514 50.32 28.60 8.13
N THR A 515 50.43 28.57 6.79
CA THR A 515 50.78 29.75 6.00
C THR A 515 49.70 30.83 6.07
N ASN A 516 48.41 30.43 6.00
CA ASN A 516 47.31 31.37 6.06
C ASN A 516 47.07 31.88 7.49
N GLU A 517 47.33 31.06 8.51
CA GLU A 517 47.30 31.46 9.92
C GLU A 517 48.34 32.53 10.22
N ASP A 518 49.60 32.29 9.80
CA ASP A 518 50.69 33.25 9.96
C ASP A 518 50.37 34.56 9.22
N ALA A 519 49.87 34.48 7.98
CA ALA A 519 49.48 35.65 7.21
C ALA A 519 48.38 36.48 7.89
N LEU A 520 47.34 35.83 8.45
CA LEU A 520 46.29 36.52 9.18
C LEU A 520 46.84 37.22 10.44
N LYS A 521 47.73 36.55 11.17
CA LYS A 521 48.38 37.11 12.35
C LYS A 521 49.22 38.35 12.00
N THR A 522 50.08 38.27 10.99
CA THR A 522 50.88 39.39 10.52
C THR A 522 50.02 40.57 10.10
N VAL A 523 48.93 40.33 9.34
CA VAL A 523 48.00 41.40 8.96
C VAL A 523 47.37 42.08 10.19
N ILE A 524 47.01 41.31 11.21
CA ILE A 524 46.45 41.86 12.46
C ILE A 524 47.47 42.72 13.20
N GLU A 525 48.70 42.24 13.35
CA GLU A 525 49.79 42.95 14.02
C GLU A 525 50.10 44.27 13.29
N ASN A 526 50.27 44.22 11.97
CA ASN A 526 50.58 45.38 11.14
C ASN A 526 49.50 46.47 11.20
N ILE A 527 48.21 46.09 11.14
CA ILE A 527 47.12 47.07 11.23
C ILE A 527 47.00 47.67 12.64
N ILE A 528 47.23 46.89 13.70
CA ILE A 528 47.24 47.42 15.08
C ILE A 528 48.36 48.44 15.25
N GLU A 529 49.55 48.17 14.71
CA GLU A 529 50.68 49.10 14.75
C GLU A 529 50.36 50.42 14.03
N ILE A 530 49.77 50.34 12.83
CA ILE A 530 49.31 51.53 12.08
C ILE A 530 48.28 52.33 12.88
N GLU A 531 47.26 51.69 13.44
CA GLU A 531 46.20 52.40 14.18
C GLU A 531 46.75 53.07 15.44
N LYS A 532 47.70 52.43 16.14
CA LYS A 532 48.37 53.01 17.31
C LYS A 532 49.20 54.24 16.93
N ALA A 533 49.93 54.18 15.82
CA ALA A 533 50.71 55.32 15.33
C ALA A 533 49.81 56.48 14.90
N ILE A 534 48.71 56.19 14.19
CA ILE A 534 47.69 57.19 13.82
C ILE A 534 47.09 57.85 15.06
N GLU A 535 46.74 57.08 16.10
CA GLU A 535 46.20 57.62 17.34
C GLU A 535 47.20 58.53 18.05
N THR A 536 48.46 58.09 18.16
CA THR A 536 49.55 58.87 18.75
C THR A 536 49.79 60.18 17.99
N ALA A 537 49.83 60.12 16.65
CA ALA A 537 49.98 61.29 15.79
C ALA A 537 48.80 62.26 15.91
N ARG A 538 47.56 61.76 15.95
CA ARG A 538 46.36 62.59 16.16
C ARG A 538 46.38 63.27 17.53
N GLU A 539 46.85 62.61 18.57
CA GLU A 539 47.01 63.24 19.88
C GLU A 539 48.07 64.34 19.86
N ALA A 540 49.21 64.10 19.22
CA ALA A 540 50.26 65.10 19.06
C ALA A 540 49.78 66.32 18.26
N ASP A 541 49.06 66.11 17.16
CA ASP A 541 48.47 67.17 16.35
C ASP A 541 47.45 68.00 17.14
N LYS A 542 46.58 67.36 17.95
CA LYS A 542 45.65 68.07 18.85
C LYS A 542 46.36 68.91 19.90
N ARG A 543 47.55 68.49 20.35
CA ARG A 543 48.40 69.24 21.29
C ARG A 543 49.21 70.34 20.61
N GLY A 544 49.02 70.57 19.30
CA GLY A 544 49.71 71.58 18.51
C GLY A 544 51.07 71.15 17.98
N ASN A 545 51.47 69.89 18.18
CA ASN A 545 52.71 69.33 17.66
C ASN A 545 52.47 68.57 16.34
N SER A 546 52.02 69.31 15.31
CA SER A 546 51.73 68.74 13.99
C SER A 546 52.98 68.26 13.26
N PHE A 547 54.16 68.82 13.56
CA PHE A 547 55.44 68.44 12.95
C PHE A 547 55.86 67.03 13.39
N TYR A 548 55.86 66.76 14.69
CA TYR A 548 56.07 65.41 15.23
C TYR A 548 55.03 64.40 14.72
N ALA A 549 53.76 64.81 14.67
CA ALA A 549 52.69 63.95 14.17
C ALA A 549 52.92 63.52 12.71
N TYR A 550 53.43 64.43 11.86
CA TYR A 550 53.77 64.11 10.48
C TYR A 550 54.98 63.18 10.39
N GLU A 551 56.06 63.45 11.12
CA GLU A 551 57.27 62.61 11.09
C GLU A 551 56.98 61.18 11.54
N ALA A 552 56.27 61.01 12.66
CA ALA A 552 55.94 59.68 13.19
C ALA A 552 55.13 58.83 12.18
N LEU A 553 54.22 59.45 11.42
CA LEU A 553 53.49 58.74 10.37
C LEU A 553 54.32 58.54 9.09
N ALA A 554 55.18 59.50 8.74
CA ALA A 554 56.06 59.41 7.58
C ALA A 554 57.13 58.34 7.74
N GLU A 555 57.70 58.21 8.93
CA GLU A 555 58.63 57.16 9.30
C GLU A 555 57.94 55.79 9.17
N LEU A 556 56.75 55.63 9.76
CA LEU A 556 56.00 54.38 9.63
C LEU A 556 55.68 54.05 8.17
N ARG A 557 55.23 55.04 7.38
CA ARG A 557 54.90 54.86 5.96
C ARG A 557 56.14 54.59 5.09
N SER A 558 57.34 54.94 5.55
CA SER A 558 58.59 54.63 4.83
C SER A 558 58.90 53.13 4.82
N GLN A 559 58.35 52.38 5.77
CA GLN A 559 58.51 50.93 5.84
C GLN A 559 57.68 50.26 4.75
N GLN A 560 58.28 49.28 4.05
CA GLN A 560 57.67 48.65 2.88
C GLN A 560 56.29 48.03 3.19
N GLU A 561 56.13 47.51 4.40
CA GLU A 561 54.94 46.83 4.92
C GLU A 561 53.74 47.78 5.11
N TYR A 562 54.00 49.07 5.35
CA TYR A 562 52.99 50.09 5.66
C TYR A 562 52.79 51.11 4.53
N SER A 563 53.72 51.15 3.57
CA SER A 563 53.78 52.15 2.49
C SER A 563 52.48 52.33 1.68
N LYS A 564 51.70 51.26 1.51
CA LYS A 564 50.48 51.22 0.68
C LYS A 564 49.19 51.30 1.48
N ASP A 565 49.26 51.51 2.80
CA ASP A 565 48.05 51.58 3.60
C ASP A 565 47.26 52.88 3.31
N PRO A 566 45.98 52.78 2.92
CA PRO A 566 45.22 53.94 2.47
C PRO A 566 44.92 54.93 3.59
N LYS A 567 44.54 54.45 4.79
CA LYS A 567 44.17 55.33 5.91
C LYS A 567 45.39 56.02 6.51
N LEU A 568 46.54 55.35 6.60
CA LEU A 568 47.80 55.98 6.97
C LEU A 568 48.13 57.12 6.00
N GLY A 569 47.93 56.91 4.70
CA GLY A 569 48.06 57.94 3.69
C GLY A 569 47.12 59.13 3.88
N GLU A 570 45.82 58.87 4.09
CA GLU A 570 44.80 59.91 4.33
C GLU A 570 45.13 60.76 5.58
N GLU A 571 45.54 60.13 6.69
CA GLU A 571 45.90 60.83 7.92
C GLU A 571 47.16 61.70 7.74
N MET A 572 48.15 61.20 7.01
CA MET A 572 49.31 62.02 6.65
C MET A 572 48.90 63.21 5.79
N GLU A 573 48.07 63.01 4.76
CA GLU A 573 47.58 64.06 3.87
C GLU A 573 46.78 65.14 4.61
N ALA A 574 46.01 64.75 5.63
CA ALA A 574 45.28 65.69 6.48
C ALA A 574 46.21 66.60 7.31
N ILE A 575 47.41 66.12 7.67
CA ILE A 575 48.39 66.88 8.45
C ILE A 575 49.23 67.81 7.56
N ILE A 576 49.52 67.42 6.30
CA ILE A 576 50.38 68.16 5.36
C ILE A 576 50.11 69.68 5.31
N PRO A 577 48.87 70.19 5.21
CA PRO A 577 48.63 71.63 5.14
C PRO A 577 49.19 72.42 6.34
N LYS A 578 49.20 71.81 7.53
CA LYS A 578 49.70 72.43 8.78
C LYS A 578 51.23 72.48 8.84
N VAL A 579 51.90 71.57 8.16
CA VAL A 579 53.37 71.39 8.18
C VAL A 579 54.02 71.61 6.80
N SER A 580 53.29 72.20 5.86
CA SER A 580 53.66 72.28 4.44
C SER A 580 55.05 72.88 4.19
N THR A 581 55.45 73.89 4.96
CA THR A 581 56.80 74.50 4.85
C THR A 581 57.92 73.53 5.20
N PHE A 582 57.69 72.68 6.19
CA PHE A 582 58.62 71.64 6.64
C PHE A 582 58.65 70.45 5.67
N VAL A 583 57.48 69.96 5.27
CA VAL A 583 57.35 68.86 4.28
C VAL A 583 57.99 69.23 2.95
N ASN A 584 57.76 70.45 2.45
CA ASN A 584 58.41 70.93 1.23
C ASN A 584 59.94 71.00 1.40
N ALA A 585 60.45 71.41 2.57
CA ALA A 585 61.89 71.45 2.80
C ALA A 585 62.51 70.04 2.80
N LEU A 586 61.85 69.07 3.43
CA LEU A 586 62.26 67.65 3.42
C LEU A 586 62.20 67.03 2.01
N GLN A 587 61.12 67.26 1.26
CA GLN A 587 60.99 66.74 -0.10
C GLN A 587 62.06 67.30 -1.02
N ASN A 588 62.31 68.61 -0.98
CA ASN A 588 63.41 69.22 -1.75
C ASN A 588 64.77 68.63 -1.33
N ALA A 589 65.01 68.45 -0.02
CA ALA A 589 66.24 67.83 0.47
C ALA A 589 66.45 66.42 -0.12
N GLN A 590 65.41 65.58 -0.06
CA GLN A 590 65.42 64.23 -0.62
C GLN A 590 65.57 64.22 -2.15
N GLU A 591 64.95 65.16 -2.88
CA GLU A 591 65.10 65.27 -4.34
C GLU A 591 66.54 65.61 -4.74
N PHE A 592 67.19 66.53 -4.01
CA PHE A 592 68.59 66.87 -4.27
C PHE A 592 69.57 65.75 -3.85
N GLU A 593 69.26 65.03 -2.76
CA GLU A 593 70.00 63.83 -2.32
C GLU A 593 69.91 62.70 -3.35
N ASN A 594 68.73 62.45 -3.91
CA ASN A 594 68.49 61.40 -4.89
C ASN A 594 68.79 61.82 -6.35
N SER A 595 69.25 63.06 -6.56
CA SER A 595 69.53 63.59 -7.88
C SER A 595 70.74 62.90 -8.52
N LYS A 596 70.62 62.50 -9.80
CA LYS A 596 71.72 61.89 -10.58
C LYS A 596 73.00 62.73 -10.68
N ARG A 597 72.94 64.02 -10.33
CA ARG A 597 74.08 64.96 -10.39
C ARG A 597 74.80 65.15 -9.03
N ASP A 598 74.47 64.33 -8.03
CA ASP A 598 75.06 64.33 -6.68
C ASP A 598 75.14 65.74 -6.05
N GLN A 599 73.97 66.33 -5.82
CA GLN A 599 73.86 67.71 -5.32
C GLN A 599 73.86 67.78 -3.79
N THR A 600 74.86 67.14 -3.18
CA THR A 600 74.95 66.95 -1.72
C THR A 600 74.91 68.27 -0.94
N GLY A 601 75.57 69.32 -1.43
CA GLY A 601 75.55 70.64 -0.76
C GLY A 601 74.16 71.30 -0.76
N SER A 602 73.39 71.14 -1.84
CA SER A 602 72.01 71.64 -1.91
C SER A 602 71.10 70.83 -0.98
N ALA A 603 71.25 69.51 -0.97
CA ALA A 603 70.49 68.62 -0.09
C ALA A 603 70.74 68.93 1.40
N ILE A 604 72.01 69.11 1.80
CA ILE A 604 72.40 69.55 3.15
C ILE A 604 71.74 70.88 3.52
N ALA A 605 71.76 71.87 2.62
CA ALA A 605 71.16 73.18 2.87
C ALA A 605 69.63 73.09 3.09
N TRP A 606 68.95 72.19 2.37
CA TRP A 606 67.53 71.95 2.54
C TRP A 606 67.19 71.16 3.82
N TYR A 607 68.02 70.19 4.24
CA TYR A 607 67.89 69.55 5.54
C TYR A 607 68.11 70.53 6.71
N LEU A 608 69.12 71.40 6.62
CA LEU A 608 69.32 72.48 7.60
C LEU A 608 68.14 73.46 7.63
N LYS A 609 67.52 73.72 6.49
CA LYS A 609 66.29 74.53 6.42
C LYS A 609 65.10 73.82 7.07
N ALA A 610 64.98 72.50 6.93
CA ALA A 610 63.98 71.69 7.63
C ALA A 610 64.20 71.73 9.15
N LEU A 611 65.45 71.54 9.63
CA LEU A 611 65.83 71.69 11.05
C LEU A 611 65.58 73.10 11.59
N LYS A 612 65.72 74.13 10.77
CA LYS A 612 65.35 75.49 11.19
C LYS A 612 63.85 75.66 11.42
N ILE A 613 63.01 74.92 10.68
CA ILE A 613 61.55 74.99 10.78
C ILE A 613 61.06 74.11 11.94
N TYR A 614 61.64 72.92 12.11
CA TYR A 614 61.38 72.01 13.22
C TYR A 614 62.72 71.49 13.77
N PRO A 615 63.25 72.10 14.85
CA PRO A 615 64.57 71.76 15.40
C PRO A 615 64.68 70.33 15.93
N ASP A 616 63.58 69.77 16.46
CA ASP A 616 63.53 68.42 17.03
C ASP A 616 63.20 67.36 15.95
N SER A 617 63.49 67.64 14.67
CA SER A 617 63.22 66.77 13.53
C SER A 617 64.26 65.66 13.42
N GLU A 618 63.86 64.42 13.73
CA GLU A 618 64.74 63.27 13.57
C GLU A 618 65.00 62.99 12.09
N MET A 619 63.98 63.12 11.21
CA MET A 619 64.15 62.85 9.78
C MET A 619 65.13 63.84 9.10
N ALA A 620 65.09 65.11 9.49
CA ALA A 620 65.99 66.12 8.93
C ALA A 620 67.41 66.01 9.52
N GLU A 621 67.53 65.66 10.80
CA GLU A 621 68.82 65.42 11.44
C GLU A 621 69.53 64.21 10.84
N GLU A 622 68.83 63.09 10.70
CA GLU A 622 69.38 61.89 10.06
C GLU A 622 69.76 62.14 8.61
N GLY A 623 68.90 62.83 7.84
CA GLY A 623 69.21 63.20 6.45
C GLY A 623 70.43 64.11 6.34
N PHE A 624 70.56 65.08 7.25
CA PHE A 624 71.74 65.93 7.34
C PHE A 624 73.00 65.12 7.69
N GLN A 625 72.94 64.26 8.71
CA GLN A 625 74.08 63.44 9.16
C GLN A 625 74.53 62.46 8.07
N ARG A 626 73.61 61.77 7.39
CA ARG A 626 73.95 60.85 6.28
C ARG A 626 74.73 61.56 5.18
N LEU A 627 74.35 62.79 4.84
CA LEU A 627 75.04 63.56 3.83
C LEU A 627 76.34 64.19 4.35
N LEU A 628 76.38 64.57 5.63
CA LEU A 628 77.58 65.07 6.28
C LEU A 628 78.66 63.99 6.30
N ASP A 629 78.32 62.76 6.71
CA ASP A 629 79.22 61.61 6.72
C ASP A 629 79.70 61.24 5.31
N LYS A 630 78.85 61.45 4.29
CA LYS A 630 79.24 61.26 2.88
C LYS A 630 80.25 62.31 2.39
N VAL A 631 80.18 63.53 2.89
CA VAL A 631 81.07 64.65 2.51
C VAL A 631 82.35 64.68 3.37
N LEU A 632 82.26 64.22 4.61
CA LEU A 632 83.33 64.16 5.61
C LEU A 632 83.41 62.74 6.22
N PRO A 633 83.80 61.71 5.45
CA PRO A 633 84.04 60.40 6.02
C PRO A 633 85.32 60.45 6.86
N ASP A 634 85.17 60.20 8.16
CA ASP A 634 86.18 60.25 9.23
C ASP A 634 86.70 61.64 9.62
N ASN A 635 86.15 62.13 10.72
CA ASN A 635 86.69 63.21 11.54
C ASN A 635 88.10 62.84 12.06
N GLU A 636 89.17 63.31 11.41
CA GLU A 636 90.21 64.01 12.17
C GLU A 636 89.57 65.30 12.70
N LEU A 637 88.95 65.24 13.89
CA LEU A 637 88.92 66.27 14.94
C LEU A 637 87.91 65.95 16.05
N LEU A 638 88.45 65.32 17.10
CA LEU A 638 88.14 65.37 18.54
C LEU A 638 86.88 64.67 19.13
N PRO A 639 87.04 63.95 20.28
CA PRO A 639 86.00 63.15 20.94
C PRO A 639 85.04 63.95 21.85
N SER A 640 83.96 63.26 22.21
CA SER A 640 82.68 63.69 22.82
C SER A 640 82.70 64.39 24.19
N SER A 641 83.85 64.76 24.75
CA SER A 641 83.91 65.42 26.07
C SER A 641 83.85 66.95 26.05
N ALA A 642 83.68 67.59 24.89
CA ALA A 642 83.72 69.05 24.75
C ALA A 642 82.42 69.70 24.20
N ARG A 643 81.27 69.02 24.21
CA ARG A 643 79.97 69.57 23.76
C ARG A 643 79.10 70.19 24.85
N ALA A 644 79.66 70.48 26.03
CA ALA A 644 78.95 71.16 27.11
C ALA A 644 79.63 72.49 27.47
N GLU A 645 79.78 73.39 26.50
CA GLU A 645 80.12 74.81 26.74
C GLU A 645 79.93 75.63 25.44
N ALA A 646 78.71 75.61 24.89
CA ALA A 646 78.31 76.54 23.84
C ALA A 646 76.78 76.74 23.81
N VAL A 647 76.19 76.94 25.00
CA VAL A 647 74.91 77.65 25.16
C VAL A 647 75.07 78.53 26.39
N ASN A 648 75.53 79.76 26.15
CA ASN A 648 75.24 80.96 26.93
C ASN A 648 75.11 82.11 25.94
#